data_AF-A0A8F6XM02-F1
#
_entry.id   AF-A0A8F6XM02-F1
#
_cell.length_a   1.000
_cell.length_b   1.000
_cell.length_c   1.000
_cell.angle_alpha   90.00
_cell.angle_beta   90.00
_cell.angle_gamma   90.00
#
_symmetry.space_group_name_H-M   'P 1'
#
loop_
_entity.id
_entity.type
_entity.pdbx_description
1 polymer ?
#
loop_
_entity_poly.entity_id
_entity_poly.type
_entity_poly.pdbx_seq_one_letter_code
_entity_poly.pdbx_strand_id
1 'polypeptide(L)'
;MKSMNIAASGELIPRLSTHRNVVALDSTDFTDVAAVVITPADSRSGILALLKRTGFHLPVFMLADEPVSAPVGVTAVIGGNAQEWLELENAACRYEAELLPPFYGTLTQYVDMGNSTFACPGHQHGEFFRKHPAGRHFYDFFGENLFRADMCNADVKLGDLLIHEGSAKHAQKFAAKVFNADKTYFVLNGTSAANKVVTNALLTRGDLVLFDRNNHKSNHHGALIQAGATPVYLEAARNPFGFIGGIDAHCFDETYLRDQIRDVMPESADASRPFRLAIIQLGTYDGTIYNARQVVDKIGHLCDYILFDSAWVGYEQFINMMADTSPLRLELNENDPGIFVTQSVHKQQAGFSQTSQIHKKDNHIRGQARFCPHKRLNNAFMLHASTSPFYPLFAALDINAKIHKGESGRRLWAECVALGIDARKAILARCKLLQPFIPLVVDGKPWQAHPTETIASNRRFFSFEPGAKWHGFEGYADDQYFVDPCKLLLTTPGIDADSGRYTEFGIPATILAHYLRENGIVPEKCDLNSILFLLTPAESEEKLARLVAMLAQFERHIEDDTPLADVLPTVFQKYPVRYRDYTLRELCQEMHNLYVSFDVKDLQKAMFRKESLPHVAMNPQDANSAFIRGDVELVRISEAGGRIAAEGALPYPPGVLCVVPGEIWGGAAQRYFLALEEGINLLPGFSPELQGVYSETDADGIQRLYGYVLK
;
A
#
# COMPACT_ATOMS: atom_id res chain seq x y z
N MET A 1 -6.60 -25.79 18.98
CA MET A 1 -6.57 -24.34 19.32
C MET A 1 -7.04 -24.13 20.77
N LYS A 2 -6.53 -23.13 21.52
CA LYS A 2 -7.12 -22.79 22.84
C LYS A 2 -8.51 -22.18 22.62
N SER A 3 -9.48 -22.50 23.46
CA SER A 3 -10.81 -21.88 23.43
C SER A 3 -10.72 -20.41 23.87
N MET A 4 -11.49 -19.54 23.23
CA MET A 4 -11.69 -18.14 23.61
C MET A 4 -12.39 -18.04 24.97
N ASN A 5 -12.19 -16.90 25.63
CA ASN A 5 -12.70 -16.63 26.97
C ASN A 5 -14.21 -16.34 26.97
N ILE A 6 -14.81 -16.41 28.16
CA ILE A 6 -16.09 -15.73 28.45
C ILE A 6 -15.76 -14.47 29.24
N ALA A 7 -16.27 -13.31 28.81
CA ALA A 7 -16.17 -12.08 29.58
C ALA A 7 -17.39 -11.92 30.48
N ALA A 8 -17.20 -11.59 31.74
CA ALA A 8 -18.32 -11.42 32.65
C ALA A 8 -18.12 -10.32 33.70
N SER A 9 -19.23 -9.80 34.21
CA SER A 9 -19.20 -8.86 35.33
C SER A 9 -18.51 -9.51 36.53
N GLY A 10 -17.66 -8.76 37.24
CA GLY A 10 -16.81 -9.30 38.30
C GLY A 10 -17.57 -10.11 39.36
N GLU A 11 -18.78 -9.66 39.72
CA GLU A 11 -19.65 -10.35 40.69
C GLU A 11 -20.25 -11.67 40.17
N LEU A 12 -20.32 -11.85 38.84
CA LEU A 12 -20.86 -13.06 38.21
C LEU A 12 -19.82 -14.14 38.00
N ILE A 13 -18.53 -13.81 38.01
CA ILE A 13 -17.44 -14.75 37.74
C ILE A 13 -17.55 -16.04 38.59
N PRO A 14 -17.77 -15.98 39.92
CA PRO A 14 -17.89 -17.18 40.75
C PRO A 14 -19.15 -18.01 40.48
N ARG A 15 -20.15 -17.44 39.80
CA ARG A 15 -21.46 -18.07 39.54
C ARG A 15 -21.50 -18.79 38.19
N LEU A 16 -20.55 -18.54 37.30
CA LEU A 16 -20.52 -19.12 35.95
C LEU A 16 -20.12 -20.59 36.00
N SER A 17 -20.84 -21.42 35.23
CA SER A 17 -20.45 -22.80 34.98
C SER A 17 -19.98 -22.94 33.53
N THR A 18 -18.67 -22.95 33.32
CA THR A 18 -18.03 -23.07 32.00
C THR A 18 -16.68 -23.78 32.13
N HIS A 19 -16.23 -24.42 31.05
CA HIS A 19 -14.89 -24.97 30.92
C HIS A 19 -13.90 -23.97 30.30
N ARG A 20 -14.38 -22.80 29.86
CA ARG A 20 -13.57 -21.71 29.31
C ARG A 20 -13.00 -20.88 30.44
N ASN A 21 -11.90 -20.19 30.15
CA ASN A 21 -11.39 -19.18 31.06
C ASN A 21 -12.36 -17.98 31.09
N VAL A 22 -12.56 -17.41 32.28
CA VAL A 22 -13.45 -16.27 32.49
C VAL A 22 -12.63 -15.03 32.81
N VAL A 23 -12.86 -13.96 32.08
CA VAL A 23 -12.21 -12.66 32.25
C VAL A 23 -13.22 -11.59 32.68
N ALA A 24 -12.77 -10.56 33.38
CA ALA A 24 -13.63 -9.47 33.79
C ALA A 24 -13.91 -8.52 32.60
N LEU A 25 -15.08 -7.87 32.59
CA LEU A 25 -15.47 -6.93 31.53
C LEU A 25 -14.51 -5.73 31.39
N ASP A 26 -13.88 -5.31 32.48
CA ASP A 26 -12.95 -4.19 32.54
C ASP A 26 -11.49 -4.59 32.23
N SER A 27 -11.22 -5.89 32.07
CA SER A 27 -9.89 -6.43 31.81
C SER A 27 -9.74 -7.04 30.41
N THR A 28 -10.60 -6.67 29.46
CA THR A 28 -10.59 -7.24 28.09
C THR A 28 -10.90 -6.17 27.04
N ASP A 29 -10.31 -6.31 25.86
CA ASP A 29 -10.67 -5.58 24.64
C ASP A 29 -11.71 -6.34 23.78
N PHE A 30 -12.19 -7.47 24.30
CA PHE A 30 -13.14 -8.40 23.69
C PHE A 30 -12.64 -9.15 22.44
N THR A 31 -11.37 -9.05 22.06
CA THR A 31 -10.82 -9.72 20.87
C THR A 31 -10.60 -11.22 21.09
N ASP A 32 -10.44 -11.66 22.33
CA ASP A 32 -10.26 -13.04 22.75
C ASP A 32 -11.48 -13.62 23.48
N VAL A 33 -12.64 -12.97 23.34
CA VAL A 33 -13.91 -13.33 23.98
C VAL A 33 -14.89 -13.96 22.99
N ALA A 34 -15.54 -15.06 23.36
CA ALA A 34 -16.56 -15.72 22.55
C ALA A 34 -18.00 -15.46 23.01
N ALA A 35 -18.21 -15.06 24.27
CA ALA A 35 -19.50 -14.66 24.80
C ALA A 35 -19.33 -13.73 25.99
N VAL A 36 -20.36 -12.90 26.24
CA VAL A 36 -20.35 -11.91 27.32
C VAL A 36 -21.52 -12.19 28.27
N VAL A 37 -21.28 -12.23 29.59
CA VAL A 37 -22.31 -12.41 30.61
C VAL A 37 -22.38 -11.19 31.52
N ILE A 38 -23.52 -10.51 31.52
CA ILE A 38 -23.73 -9.25 32.24
C ILE A 38 -24.82 -9.36 33.29
N THR A 39 -24.85 -8.40 34.21
CA THR A 39 -25.94 -8.25 35.19
C THR A 39 -27.04 -7.33 34.63
N PRO A 40 -28.25 -7.31 35.24
CA PRO A 40 -29.25 -6.30 34.91
C PRO A 40 -28.77 -4.87 35.14
N ALA A 41 -27.89 -4.64 36.11
CA ALA A 41 -27.29 -3.33 36.36
C ALA A 41 -26.38 -2.90 35.20
N ASP A 42 -25.54 -3.82 34.70
CA ASP A 42 -24.64 -3.55 33.58
C ASP A 42 -25.40 -3.23 32.29
N SER A 43 -26.54 -3.87 32.06
CA SER A 43 -27.39 -3.54 30.89
C SER A 43 -27.79 -2.05 30.83
N ARG A 44 -27.75 -1.35 31.97
CA ARG A 44 -28.04 0.09 32.12
C ARG A 44 -26.77 0.96 32.24
N SER A 45 -25.57 0.37 32.33
CA SER A 45 -24.30 1.09 32.52
C SER A 45 -23.60 1.50 31.22
N GLY A 46 -24.15 1.10 30.07
CA GLY A 46 -23.60 1.43 28.75
C GLY A 46 -22.77 0.31 28.10
N ILE A 47 -22.56 -0.83 28.78
CA ILE A 47 -21.79 -1.97 28.22
C ILE A 47 -22.35 -2.47 26.89
N LEU A 48 -23.68 -2.50 26.73
CA LEU A 48 -24.32 -2.94 25.49
C LEU A 48 -24.00 -2.00 24.33
N ALA A 49 -23.87 -0.69 24.61
CA ALA A 49 -23.45 0.28 23.61
C ALA A 49 -21.96 0.10 23.27
N LEU A 50 -21.11 -0.22 24.25
CA LEU A 50 -19.70 -0.54 24.03
C LEU A 50 -19.53 -1.79 23.14
N LEU A 51 -20.20 -2.89 23.49
CA LEU A 51 -20.18 -4.14 22.73
C LEU A 51 -20.75 -3.97 21.32
N LYS A 52 -21.81 -3.17 21.16
CA LYS A 52 -22.32 -2.81 19.84
C LYS A 52 -21.29 -2.00 19.05
N ARG A 53 -20.59 -1.06 19.70
CA ARG A 53 -19.55 -0.25 19.07
C ARG A 53 -18.39 -1.11 18.58
N THR A 54 -17.99 -2.19 19.26
CA THR A 54 -16.86 -3.02 18.77
C THR A 54 -17.12 -3.60 17.37
N GLY A 55 -18.39 -3.81 17.00
CA GLY A 55 -18.79 -4.40 15.72
C GLY A 55 -18.48 -5.90 15.62
N PHE A 56 -18.08 -6.54 16.73
CA PHE A 56 -17.76 -7.97 16.77
C PHE A 56 -19.01 -8.85 16.79
N HIS A 57 -20.17 -8.30 17.17
CA HIS A 57 -21.45 -9.02 17.28
C HIS A 57 -21.38 -10.22 18.24
N LEU A 58 -20.74 -10.02 19.40
CA LEU A 58 -20.64 -11.02 20.45
C LEU A 58 -22.03 -11.42 20.98
N PRO A 59 -22.27 -12.71 21.28
CA PRO A 59 -23.47 -13.12 21.99
C PRO A 59 -23.40 -12.63 23.44
N VAL A 60 -24.45 -11.93 23.88
CA VAL A 60 -24.53 -11.31 25.21
C VAL A 60 -25.64 -11.96 26.01
N PHE A 61 -25.31 -12.54 27.15
CA PHE A 61 -26.25 -13.15 28.08
C PHE A 61 -26.39 -12.28 29.31
N MET A 62 -27.60 -12.19 29.86
CA MET A 62 -27.85 -11.48 31.12
C MET A 62 -28.24 -12.49 32.20
N LEU A 63 -27.45 -12.58 33.29
CA LEU A 63 -27.81 -13.43 34.43
C LEU A 63 -28.73 -12.66 35.38
N ALA A 64 -29.95 -13.15 35.59
CA ALA A 64 -30.92 -12.53 36.47
C ALA A 64 -31.63 -13.58 37.32
N ASP A 65 -31.75 -13.32 38.63
CA ASP A 65 -32.43 -14.21 39.57
C ASP A 65 -33.96 -14.12 39.47
N GLU A 66 -34.47 -13.01 38.92
CA GLU A 66 -35.90 -12.79 38.66
C GLU A 66 -36.18 -12.71 37.15
N PRO A 67 -37.40 -13.06 36.69
CA PRO A 67 -37.77 -12.92 35.29
C PRO A 67 -37.72 -11.46 34.84
N VAL A 68 -36.78 -11.13 33.96
CA VAL A 68 -36.65 -9.81 33.32
C VAL A 68 -36.70 -9.97 31.80
N SER A 69 -37.28 -8.98 31.12
CA SER A 69 -37.26 -8.93 29.66
C SER A 69 -35.84 -8.66 29.16
N ALA A 70 -35.41 -9.38 28.11
CA ALA A 70 -34.12 -9.14 27.45
C ALA A 70 -34.08 -7.72 26.83
N PRO A 71 -33.13 -6.86 27.24
CA PRO A 71 -32.89 -5.58 26.57
C PRO A 71 -32.39 -5.77 25.13
N VAL A 72 -32.53 -4.74 24.29
CA VAL A 72 -31.95 -4.74 22.95
C VAL A 72 -30.43 -4.93 23.03
N GLY A 73 -29.91 -5.91 22.27
CA GLY A 73 -28.49 -6.26 22.29
C GLY A 73 -28.15 -7.42 23.23
N VAL A 74 -29.10 -7.91 24.03
CA VAL A 74 -28.97 -9.15 24.81
C VAL A 74 -29.55 -10.32 24.01
N THR A 75 -28.76 -11.37 23.84
CA THR A 75 -29.12 -12.63 23.18
C THR A 75 -30.13 -13.42 23.99
N ALA A 76 -29.91 -13.58 25.29
CA ALA A 76 -30.83 -14.29 26.19
C ALA A 76 -30.66 -13.85 27.66
N VAL A 77 -31.72 -14.01 28.45
CA VAL A 77 -31.68 -13.88 29.92
C VAL A 77 -31.64 -15.29 30.51
N ILE A 78 -30.71 -15.54 31.43
CA ILE A 78 -30.48 -16.85 32.05
C ILE A 78 -30.63 -16.73 33.57
N GLY A 79 -31.16 -17.78 34.21
CA GLY A 79 -31.28 -17.92 35.66
C GLY A 79 -30.16 -18.76 36.30
N GLY A 80 -29.28 -19.35 35.50
CA GLY A 80 -28.10 -20.09 35.94
C GLY A 80 -28.31 -21.59 36.11
N ASN A 81 -29.30 -22.18 35.44
CA ASN A 81 -29.48 -23.64 35.42
C ASN A 81 -28.55 -24.31 34.39
N ALA A 82 -28.39 -25.64 34.49
CA ALA A 82 -27.46 -26.39 33.65
C ALA A 82 -27.75 -26.30 32.14
N GLN A 83 -29.02 -26.19 31.75
CA GLN A 83 -29.42 -26.09 30.35
C GLN A 83 -29.03 -24.72 29.77
N GLU A 84 -29.21 -23.65 30.54
CA GLU A 84 -28.86 -22.29 30.13
C GLU A 84 -27.34 -22.09 30.01
N TRP A 85 -26.55 -22.72 30.90
CA TRP A 85 -25.09 -22.72 30.76
C TRP A 85 -24.63 -23.45 29.48
N LEU A 86 -25.32 -24.53 29.11
CA LEU A 86 -25.07 -25.22 27.85
C LEU A 86 -25.44 -24.34 26.63
N GLU A 87 -26.50 -23.53 26.74
CA GLU A 87 -26.87 -22.58 25.70
C GLU A 87 -25.84 -21.47 25.51
N LEU A 88 -25.28 -20.93 26.60
CA LEU A 88 -24.15 -20.00 26.58
C LEU A 88 -22.94 -20.61 25.85
N GLU A 89 -22.55 -21.82 26.20
CA GLU A 89 -21.44 -22.53 25.53
C GLU A 89 -21.70 -22.78 24.05
N ASN A 90 -22.92 -23.19 23.70
CA ASN A 90 -23.29 -23.40 22.30
C ASN A 90 -23.26 -22.08 21.50
N ALA A 91 -23.59 -20.96 22.12
CA ALA A 91 -23.46 -19.64 21.49
C ALA A 91 -21.99 -19.26 21.32
N ALA A 92 -21.15 -19.46 22.33
CA ALA A 92 -19.71 -19.20 22.28
C ALA A 92 -19.00 -20.04 21.19
N CYS A 93 -19.25 -21.35 21.14
CA CYS A 93 -18.69 -22.25 20.12
C CYS A 93 -19.12 -21.86 18.71
N ARG A 94 -20.38 -21.43 18.54
CA ARG A 94 -20.90 -20.96 17.24
C ARG A 94 -20.22 -19.68 16.80
N TYR A 95 -20.05 -18.73 17.71
CA TYR A 95 -19.35 -17.48 17.43
C TYR A 95 -17.90 -17.75 16.97
N GLU A 96 -17.16 -18.59 17.69
CA GLU A 96 -15.79 -19.00 17.30
C GLU A 96 -15.75 -19.63 15.90
N ALA A 97 -16.68 -20.54 15.61
CA ALA A 97 -16.74 -21.18 14.30
C ALA A 97 -17.02 -20.17 13.17
N GLU A 98 -17.84 -19.15 13.43
CA GLU A 98 -18.15 -18.09 12.48
C GLU A 98 -16.99 -17.10 12.26
N LEU A 99 -16.04 -16.98 13.20
CA LEU A 99 -14.84 -16.16 13.04
C LEU A 99 -13.90 -16.69 11.95
N LEU A 100 -13.86 -18.01 11.76
CA LEU A 100 -12.96 -18.66 10.83
C LEU A 100 -13.45 -18.52 9.38
N PRO A 101 -12.74 -17.79 8.50
CA PRO A 101 -13.11 -17.72 7.09
C PRO A 101 -12.77 -19.05 6.37
N PRO A 102 -13.32 -19.29 5.15
CA PRO A 102 -13.44 -20.63 4.59
C PRO A 102 -12.16 -21.45 4.48
N PHE A 103 -11.06 -20.84 4.04
CA PHE A 103 -9.78 -21.53 3.87
C PHE A 103 -9.06 -21.68 5.22
N TYR A 104 -8.97 -20.61 6.00
CA TYR A 104 -8.30 -20.66 7.30
C TYR A 104 -8.97 -21.67 8.25
N GLY A 105 -10.31 -21.70 8.30
CA GLY A 105 -11.04 -22.68 9.10
C GLY A 105 -10.81 -24.13 8.66
N THR A 106 -10.64 -24.37 7.36
CA THR A 106 -10.28 -25.70 6.85
C THR A 106 -8.84 -26.08 7.21
N LEU A 107 -7.91 -25.12 7.11
CA LEU A 107 -6.49 -25.28 7.42
C LEU A 107 -6.28 -25.64 8.89
N THR A 108 -6.92 -24.90 9.81
CA THR A 108 -6.78 -25.15 11.26
C THR A 108 -7.33 -26.53 11.65
N GLN A 109 -8.51 -26.90 11.12
CA GLN A 109 -9.07 -28.23 11.31
C GLN A 109 -8.15 -29.34 10.77
N TYR A 110 -7.47 -29.11 9.64
CA TYR A 110 -6.55 -30.09 9.08
C TYR A 110 -5.27 -30.23 9.92
N VAL A 111 -4.71 -29.12 10.41
CA VAL A 111 -3.56 -29.14 11.34
C VAL A 111 -3.89 -29.92 12.62
N ASP A 112 -5.09 -29.72 13.16
CA ASP A 112 -5.59 -30.38 14.38
C ASP A 112 -5.82 -31.90 14.19
N MET A 113 -5.96 -32.40 12.94
CA MET A 113 -6.10 -33.84 12.67
C MET A 113 -4.84 -34.64 12.96
N GLY A 114 -3.67 -34.00 13.04
CA GLY A 114 -2.43 -34.69 13.40
C GLY A 114 -1.93 -35.70 12.36
N ASN A 115 -2.30 -35.54 11.09
CA ASN A 115 -1.94 -36.47 10.04
C ASN A 115 -0.41 -36.61 9.88
N SER A 116 0.07 -37.85 9.70
CA SER A 116 1.44 -38.10 9.27
C SER A 116 1.57 -37.80 7.77
N THR A 117 2.43 -36.84 7.41
CA THR A 117 2.69 -36.51 6.00
C THR A 117 3.95 -37.19 5.49
N PHE A 118 3.85 -37.75 4.28
CA PHE A 118 4.98 -38.20 3.46
C PHE A 118 5.10 -37.35 2.17
N ALA A 119 4.29 -36.30 2.06
CA ALA A 119 4.28 -35.38 0.93
C ALA A 119 5.29 -34.24 1.10
N CYS A 120 5.35 -33.35 0.11
CA CYS A 120 5.98 -32.05 0.26
C CYS A 120 5.18 -31.16 1.24
N PRO A 121 5.81 -30.16 1.87
CA PRO A 121 7.24 -29.81 1.81
C PRO A 121 8.13 -30.84 2.53
N GLY A 122 9.38 -30.98 2.07
CA GLY A 122 10.31 -32.02 2.55
C GLY A 122 10.71 -31.91 4.03
N HIS A 123 10.43 -30.79 4.70
CA HIS A 123 10.63 -30.67 6.14
C HIS A 123 9.55 -31.41 6.96
N GLN A 124 8.44 -31.81 6.32
CA GLN A 124 7.36 -32.62 6.89
C GLN A 124 6.92 -32.13 8.26
N HIS A 125 6.22 -30.99 8.28
CA HIS A 125 5.81 -30.30 9.51
C HIS A 125 6.95 -29.81 10.42
N GLY A 126 8.16 -29.75 9.89
CA GLY A 126 9.33 -29.14 10.54
C GLY A 126 10.21 -30.17 11.26
N GLU A 127 9.87 -31.45 11.19
CA GLU A 127 10.65 -32.54 11.76
C GLU A 127 12.07 -32.59 11.21
N PHE A 128 12.30 -32.22 9.95
CA PHE A 128 13.66 -32.15 9.43
C PHE A 128 14.48 -31.02 10.08
N PHE A 129 13.90 -29.83 10.27
CA PHE A 129 14.57 -28.71 10.92
C PHE A 129 15.03 -29.08 12.35
N ARG A 130 14.19 -29.83 13.08
CA ARG A 130 14.49 -30.28 14.44
C ARG A 130 15.68 -31.25 14.54
N LYS A 131 16.15 -31.80 13.43
CA LYS A 131 17.32 -32.72 13.39
C LYS A 131 18.67 -32.00 13.34
N HIS A 132 18.71 -30.69 13.15
CA HIS A 132 19.95 -29.91 13.10
C HIS A 132 19.90 -28.74 14.09
N PRO A 133 20.95 -28.43 14.88
CA PRO A 133 20.91 -27.33 15.86
C PRO A 133 20.48 -25.97 15.26
N ALA A 134 20.99 -25.63 14.08
CA ALA A 134 20.58 -24.41 13.38
C ALA A 134 19.10 -24.46 12.95
N GLY A 135 18.61 -25.63 12.52
CA GLY A 135 17.22 -25.83 12.15
C GLY A 135 16.30 -25.82 13.37
N ARG A 136 16.76 -26.34 14.52
CA ARG A 136 16.01 -26.30 15.77
C ARG A 136 15.80 -24.87 16.25
N HIS A 137 16.86 -24.04 16.20
CA HIS A 137 16.74 -22.61 16.49
C HIS A 137 15.72 -21.93 15.55
N PHE A 138 15.76 -22.23 14.25
CA PHE A 138 14.79 -21.71 13.28
C PHE A 138 13.35 -22.17 13.58
N TYR A 139 13.17 -23.45 13.91
CA TYR A 139 11.86 -24.01 14.25
C TYR A 139 11.28 -23.40 15.52
N ASP A 140 12.08 -23.28 16.58
CA ASP A 140 11.65 -22.72 17.86
C ASP A 140 11.36 -21.21 17.74
N PHE A 141 12.08 -20.50 16.87
CA PHE A 141 11.83 -19.07 16.61
C PHE A 141 10.47 -18.81 15.97
N PHE A 142 10.11 -19.57 14.93
CA PHE A 142 8.83 -19.39 14.23
C PHE A 142 7.65 -20.12 14.88
N GLY A 143 7.93 -21.21 15.59
CA GLY A 143 6.94 -22.04 16.26
C GLY A 143 6.31 -23.12 15.36
N GLU A 144 5.86 -24.20 15.99
CA GLU A 144 5.38 -25.42 15.35
C GLU A 144 4.26 -25.19 14.32
N ASN A 145 3.26 -24.36 14.65
CA ASN A 145 2.08 -24.19 13.81
C ASN A 145 2.39 -23.64 12.41
N LEU A 146 3.44 -22.84 12.25
CA LEU A 146 3.84 -22.34 10.92
C LEU A 146 4.24 -23.50 10.01
N PHE A 147 5.07 -24.41 10.52
CA PHE A 147 5.55 -25.56 9.75
C PHE A 147 4.47 -26.61 9.54
N ARG A 148 3.57 -26.80 10.51
CA ARG A 148 2.43 -27.70 10.34
C ARG A 148 1.45 -27.19 9.30
N ALA A 149 1.31 -25.86 9.17
CA ALA A 149 0.44 -25.21 8.19
C ALA A 149 1.07 -25.11 6.79
N ASP A 150 2.36 -25.44 6.64
CA ASP A 150 3.03 -25.48 5.34
C ASP A 150 2.76 -26.81 4.64
N MET A 151 1.83 -26.79 3.69
CA MET A 151 1.21 -27.95 3.04
C MET A 151 1.26 -27.81 1.51
N CYS A 152 0.89 -28.88 0.80
CA CYS A 152 0.86 -28.87 -0.67
C CYS A 152 -0.45 -29.42 -1.23
N ASN A 153 -0.52 -29.49 -2.56
CA ASN A 153 -1.66 -30.00 -3.32
C ASN A 153 -2.04 -31.46 -3.00
N ALA A 154 -1.17 -32.24 -2.35
CA ALA A 154 -1.52 -33.58 -1.88
C ALA A 154 -2.56 -33.57 -0.74
N ASP A 155 -2.69 -32.45 -0.03
CA ASP A 155 -3.65 -32.25 1.06
C ASP A 155 -5.03 -31.82 0.51
N VAL A 156 -5.65 -32.72 -0.27
CA VAL A 156 -6.84 -32.45 -1.10
C VAL A 156 -8.05 -31.85 -0.36
N LYS A 157 -8.11 -31.98 0.97
CA LYS A 157 -9.18 -31.38 1.79
C LYS A 157 -9.20 -29.85 1.70
N LEU A 158 -8.05 -29.22 1.45
CA LEU A 158 -7.94 -27.76 1.31
C LEU A 158 -8.39 -27.26 -0.07
N GLY A 159 -8.56 -28.16 -1.02
CA GLY A 159 -8.92 -27.85 -2.40
C GLY A 159 -7.69 -27.55 -3.25
N ASP A 160 -7.89 -26.77 -4.32
CA ASP A 160 -6.84 -26.43 -5.27
C ASP A 160 -6.78 -24.91 -5.45
N LEU A 161 -5.62 -24.32 -5.20
CA LEU A 161 -5.38 -22.88 -5.23
C LEU A 161 -5.17 -22.34 -6.66
N LEU A 162 -4.82 -23.18 -7.63
CA LEU A 162 -4.49 -22.79 -9.01
C LEU A 162 -5.69 -22.87 -9.94
N ILE A 163 -6.52 -23.90 -9.79
CA ILE A 163 -7.77 -24.06 -10.54
C ILE A 163 -9.02 -23.67 -9.73
N HIS A 164 -8.82 -23.21 -8.49
CA HIS A 164 -9.83 -22.61 -7.62
C HIS A 164 -10.96 -23.58 -7.29
N GLU A 165 -10.63 -24.61 -6.52
CA GLU A 165 -11.55 -25.63 -6.02
C GLU A 165 -11.55 -25.72 -4.48
N GLY A 166 -12.57 -26.38 -3.92
CA GLY A 166 -12.69 -26.57 -2.47
C GLY A 166 -12.68 -25.26 -1.66
N SER A 167 -11.98 -25.29 -0.52
CA SER A 167 -11.95 -24.17 0.43
C SER A 167 -11.26 -22.92 -0.14
N ALA A 168 -10.25 -23.11 -1.00
CA ALA A 168 -9.56 -22.01 -1.69
C ALA A 168 -10.53 -21.16 -2.55
N LYS A 169 -11.41 -21.81 -3.31
CA LYS A 169 -12.47 -21.15 -4.08
C LYS A 169 -13.44 -20.38 -3.19
N HIS A 170 -13.80 -20.95 -2.04
CA HIS A 170 -14.76 -20.35 -1.12
C HIS A 170 -14.17 -19.09 -0.47
N ALA A 171 -12.90 -19.10 -0.09
CA ALA A 171 -12.18 -17.93 0.42
C ALA A 171 -12.16 -16.78 -0.61
N GLN A 172 -11.78 -17.08 -1.85
CA GLN A 172 -11.79 -16.08 -2.92
C GLN A 172 -13.19 -15.52 -3.22
N LYS A 173 -14.23 -16.37 -3.22
CA LYS A 173 -15.63 -15.92 -3.35
C LYS A 173 -16.07 -15.06 -2.16
N PHE A 174 -15.61 -15.39 -0.96
CA PHE A 174 -15.87 -14.61 0.24
C PHE A 174 -15.22 -13.23 0.14
N ALA A 175 -13.95 -13.15 -0.24
CA ALA A 175 -13.26 -11.90 -0.52
C ALA A 175 -13.95 -11.08 -1.63
N ALA A 176 -14.38 -11.71 -2.72
CA ALA A 176 -15.13 -11.03 -3.80
C ALA A 176 -16.40 -10.33 -3.29
N LYS A 177 -17.14 -10.95 -2.36
CA LYS A 177 -18.30 -10.32 -1.72
C LYS A 177 -17.90 -9.15 -0.82
N VAL A 178 -16.85 -9.29 -0.02
CA VAL A 178 -16.38 -8.23 0.89
C VAL A 178 -15.93 -6.98 0.11
N PHE A 179 -15.19 -7.20 -0.97
CA PHE A 179 -14.63 -6.13 -1.82
C PHE A 179 -15.55 -5.71 -2.98
N ASN A 180 -16.79 -6.21 -3.08
CA ASN A 180 -17.73 -5.86 -4.14
C ASN A 180 -17.23 -6.12 -5.59
N ALA A 181 -16.53 -7.25 -5.78
CA ALA A 181 -16.01 -7.70 -7.06
C ALA A 181 -16.78 -8.93 -7.59
N ASP A 182 -16.77 -9.15 -8.90
CA ASP A 182 -17.36 -10.35 -9.50
C ASP A 182 -16.52 -11.60 -9.19
N LYS A 183 -15.21 -11.44 -9.20
CA LYS A 183 -14.22 -12.45 -8.83
C LYS A 183 -13.03 -11.80 -8.13
N THR A 184 -12.44 -12.55 -7.19
CA THR A 184 -11.15 -12.23 -6.57
C THR A 184 -10.18 -13.37 -6.81
N TYR A 185 -8.94 -13.06 -7.12
CA TYR A 185 -7.82 -14.01 -7.19
C TYR A 185 -6.82 -13.65 -6.10
N PHE A 186 -6.37 -14.64 -5.35
CA PHE A 186 -5.29 -14.48 -4.37
C PHE A 186 -3.95 -14.70 -5.05
N VAL A 187 -3.03 -13.74 -4.88
CA VAL A 187 -1.70 -13.74 -5.49
C VAL A 187 -0.67 -13.71 -4.37
N LEU A 188 0.25 -14.68 -4.38
CA LEU A 188 1.22 -14.88 -3.29
C LEU A 188 2.65 -14.39 -3.63
N ASN A 189 2.81 -13.65 -4.72
CA ASN A 189 4.09 -13.09 -5.17
C ASN A 189 4.01 -11.56 -5.39
N GLY A 190 3.21 -10.91 -4.57
CA GLY A 190 2.97 -9.48 -4.52
C GLY A 190 2.13 -8.94 -5.69
N THR A 191 1.76 -7.67 -5.60
CA THR A 191 1.06 -6.96 -6.68
C THR A 191 1.92 -6.86 -7.94
N SER A 192 3.24 -6.97 -7.79
CA SER A 192 4.17 -7.15 -8.91
C SER A 192 3.81 -8.32 -9.82
N ALA A 193 3.35 -9.45 -9.28
CA ALA A 193 2.85 -10.57 -10.09
C ALA A 193 1.39 -10.34 -10.51
N ALA A 194 0.55 -9.79 -9.62
CA ALA A 194 -0.86 -9.50 -9.91
C ALA A 194 -1.04 -8.60 -11.15
N ASN A 195 -0.24 -7.55 -11.25
CA ASN A 195 -0.20 -6.65 -12.40
C ASN A 195 0.15 -7.40 -13.70
N LYS A 196 1.19 -8.25 -13.67
CA LYS A 196 1.59 -9.06 -14.84
C LYS A 196 0.52 -10.08 -15.25
N VAL A 197 -0.22 -10.62 -14.29
CA VAL A 197 -1.36 -11.50 -14.58
C VAL A 197 -2.43 -10.74 -15.36
N VAL A 198 -2.78 -9.52 -14.92
CA VAL A 198 -3.79 -8.70 -15.63
C VAL A 198 -3.29 -8.28 -17.01
N THR A 199 -2.07 -7.74 -17.11
CA THR A 199 -1.52 -7.28 -18.40
C THR A 199 -1.39 -8.43 -19.38
N ASN A 200 -0.84 -9.59 -18.98
CA ASN A 200 -0.64 -10.72 -19.89
C ASN A 200 -1.94 -11.47 -20.21
N ALA A 201 -3.03 -11.20 -19.49
CA ALA A 201 -4.36 -11.70 -19.84
C ALA A 201 -5.07 -10.84 -20.89
N LEU A 202 -4.67 -9.57 -21.02
CA LEU A 202 -5.40 -8.57 -21.81
C LEU A 202 -4.63 -8.06 -23.02
N LEU A 203 -3.31 -7.91 -22.91
CA LEU A 203 -2.45 -7.23 -23.87
C LEU A 203 -1.61 -8.21 -24.69
N THR A 204 -1.36 -7.83 -25.93
CA THR A 204 -0.38 -8.43 -26.85
C THR A 204 0.32 -7.34 -27.66
N ARG A 205 1.36 -7.72 -28.40
CA ARG A 205 2.01 -6.84 -29.37
C ARG A 205 1.00 -6.30 -30.37
N GLY A 206 1.04 -4.99 -30.61
CA GLY A 206 0.09 -4.28 -31.46
C GLY A 206 -1.09 -3.64 -30.71
N ASP A 207 -1.33 -4.00 -29.44
CA ASP A 207 -2.33 -3.30 -28.63
C ASP A 207 -1.79 -1.94 -28.14
N LEU A 208 -2.67 -0.94 -28.08
CA LEU A 208 -2.41 0.31 -27.37
C LEU A 208 -2.75 0.16 -25.89
N VAL A 209 -1.86 0.64 -25.02
CA VAL A 209 -2.07 0.77 -23.58
C VAL A 209 -1.98 2.24 -23.16
N LEU A 210 -3.04 2.76 -22.55
CA LEU A 210 -3.03 4.11 -21.97
C LEU A 210 -2.30 4.04 -20.62
N PHE A 211 -1.19 4.75 -20.49
CA PHE A 211 -0.18 4.41 -19.51
C PHE A 211 0.18 5.61 -18.62
N ASP A 212 -0.28 5.59 -17.36
CA ASP A 212 0.16 6.53 -16.34
C ASP A 212 1.70 6.48 -16.18
N ARG A 213 2.40 7.61 -16.32
CA ARG A 213 3.86 7.66 -16.16
C ARG A 213 4.33 7.40 -14.72
N ASN A 214 3.42 7.44 -13.73
CA ASN A 214 3.69 7.02 -12.36
C ASN A 214 3.68 5.50 -12.14
N ASN A 215 3.31 4.72 -13.16
CA ASN A 215 3.12 3.29 -13.01
C ASN A 215 4.36 2.59 -12.44
N HIS A 216 4.12 1.69 -11.49
CA HIS A 216 5.19 0.90 -10.90
C HIS A 216 5.89 0.02 -11.96
N LYS A 217 7.18 -0.27 -11.77
CA LYS A 217 8.00 -1.08 -12.70
C LYS A 217 7.33 -2.39 -13.14
N SER A 218 6.49 -2.99 -12.30
CA SER A 218 5.73 -4.20 -12.67
C SER A 218 4.79 -4.02 -13.85
N ASN A 219 4.16 -2.85 -14.00
CA ASN A 219 3.28 -2.55 -15.13
C ASN A 219 4.11 -2.36 -16.41
N HIS A 220 5.29 -1.75 -16.33
CA HIS A 220 6.23 -1.69 -17.45
C HIS A 220 6.69 -3.10 -17.86
N HIS A 221 7.04 -3.94 -16.88
CA HIS A 221 7.45 -5.32 -17.15
C HIS A 221 6.32 -6.14 -17.79
N GLY A 222 5.10 -6.07 -17.25
CA GLY A 222 3.96 -6.85 -17.74
C GLY A 222 3.42 -6.35 -19.07
N ALA A 223 3.04 -5.07 -19.15
CA ALA A 223 2.39 -4.50 -20.32
C ALA A 223 3.37 -4.28 -21.49
N LEU A 224 4.56 -3.75 -21.20
CA LEU A 224 5.46 -3.28 -22.26
C LEU A 224 6.51 -4.33 -22.62
N ILE A 225 7.22 -4.89 -21.64
CA ILE A 225 8.31 -5.85 -21.90
C ILE A 225 7.76 -7.24 -22.24
N GLN A 226 6.85 -7.77 -21.43
CA GLN A 226 6.30 -9.12 -21.62
C GLN A 226 5.26 -9.18 -22.73
N ALA A 227 4.24 -8.31 -22.67
CA ALA A 227 3.18 -8.32 -23.67
C ALA A 227 3.55 -7.59 -24.98
N GLY A 228 4.50 -6.64 -24.96
CA GLY A 228 4.89 -5.88 -26.15
C GLY A 228 3.89 -4.79 -26.56
N ALA A 229 3.01 -4.36 -25.65
CA ALA A 229 2.03 -3.32 -25.94
C ALA A 229 2.70 -1.95 -26.17
N THR A 230 2.05 -1.12 -26.96
CA THR A 230 2.54 0.22 -27.30
C THR A 230 1.93 1.25 -26.35
N PRO A 231 2.74 1.95 -25.54
CA PRO A 231 2.23 2.89 -24.55
C PRO A 231 1.87 4.24 -25.17
N VAL A 232 0.74 4.80 -24.75
CA VAL A 232 0.46 6.24 -24.83
C VAL A 232 0.61 6.79 -23.41
N TYR A 233 1.71 7.50 -23.16
CA TYR A 233 2.03 7.98 -21.82
C TYR A 233 1.18 9.19 -21.43
N LEU A 234 0.65 9.16 -20.22
CA LEU A 234 0.03 10.29 -19.56
C LEU A 234 1.06 10.97 -18.66
N GLU A 235 1.27 12.26 -18.86
CA GLU A 235 2.16 13.03 -17.97
C GLU A 235 1.55 13.14 -16.57
N ALA A 236 2.44 13.22 -15.58
CA ALA A 236 2.07 13.18 -14.18
C ALA A 236 2.60 14.40 -13.43
N ALA A 237 1.76 14.96 -12.58
CA ALA A 237 2.10 16.12 -11.78
C ALA A 237 3.20 15.79 -10.76
N ARG A 238 4.09 16.76 -10.56
CA ARG A 238 5.06 16.82 -9.47
C ARG A 238 4.98 18.22 -8.89
N ASN A 239 4.87 18.31 -7.58
CA ASN A 239 4.93 19.60 -6.89
C ASN A 239 6.40 19.97 -6.57
N PRO A 240 6.66 21.16 -6.01
CA PRO A 240 8.01 21.58 -5.62
C PRO A 240 8.74 20.60 -4.68
N PHE A 241 8.02 19.83 -3.86
CA PHE A 241 8.62 18.83 -2.96
C PHE A 241 8.98 17.51 -3.66
N GLY A 242 8.70 17.38 -4.96
CA GLY A 242 8.92 16.16 -5.73
C GLY A 242 7.84 15.09 -5.55
N PHE A 243 6.70 15.43 -4.92
CA PHE A 243 5.66 14.45 -4.61
C PHE A 243 5.03 13.89 -5.87
N ILE A 244 4.78 12.58 -5.84
CA ILE A 244 4.05 11.87 -6.88
C ILE A 244 2.59 12.30 -6.81
N GLY A 245 2.23 13.28 -7.65
CA GLY A 245 0.86 13.67 -7.93
C GLY A 245 0.18 12.74 -8.92
N GLY A 246 -1.07 13.04 -9.25
CA GLY A 246 -1.82 12.33 -10.28
C GLY A 246 -1.58 12.90 -11.69
N ILE A 247 -2.28 12.31 -12.65
CA ILE A 247 -2.34 12.73 -14.05
C ILE A 247 -3.03 14.10 -14.19
N ASP A 248 -2.48 14.96 -15.05
CA ASP A 248 -3.09 16.27 -15.32
C ASP A 248 -4.51 16.14 -15.89
N ALA A 249 -5.40 17.08 -15.55
CA ALA A 249 -6.80 17.04 -15.97
C ALA A 249 -6.99 17.00 -17.50
N HIS A 250 -6.12 17.67 -18.26
CA HIS A 250 -6.19 17.70 -19.73
C HIS A 250 -5.81 16.36 -20.36
N CYS A 251 -5.04 15.50 -19.67
CA CYS A 251 -4.70 14.16 -20.14
C CYS A 251 -5.91 13.21 -20.16
N PHE A 252 -7.04 13.62 -19.58
CA PHE A 252 -8.31 12.92 -19.66
C PHE A 252 -9.26 13.50 -20.71
N ASP A 253 -8.79 14.43 -21.55
CA ASP A 253 -9.55 14.92 -22.71
C ASP A 253 -9.42 13.95 -23.90
N GLU A 254 -10.55 13.60 -24.52
CA GLU A 254 -10.58 12.65 -25.63
C GLU A 254 -9.86 13.19 -26.87
N THR A 255 -9.97 14.48 -27.17
CA THR A 255 -9.30 15.07 -28.34
C THR A 255 -7.80 14.98 -28.18
N TYR A 256 -7.30 15.37 -27.01
CA TYR A 256 -5.89 15.24 -26.65
C TYR A 256 -5.41 13.79 -26.77
N LEU A 257 -6.14 12.83 -26.22
CA LEU A 257 -5.77 11.41 -26.29
C LEU A 257 -5.72 10.89 -27.72
N ARG A 258 -6.68 11.27 -28.57
CA ARG A 258 -6.67 10.90 -30.00
C ARG A 258 -5.51 11.53 -30.74
N ASP A 259 -5.15 12.78 -30.44
CA ASP A 259 -3.95 13.43 -30.98
C ASP A 259 -2.69 12.66 -30.58
N GLN A 260 -2.57 12.26 -29.30
CA GLN A 260 -1.45 11.44 -28.83
C GLN A 260 -1.38 10.08 -29.52
N ILE A 261 -2.52 9.45 -29.83
CA ILE A 261 -2.54 8.20 -30.60
C ILE A 261 -2.03 8.44 -32.02
N ARG A 262 -2.33 9.57 -32.67
CA ARG A 262 -1.86 9.85 -34.04
C ARG A 262 -0.34 9.91 -34.14
N ASP A 263 0.37 10.29 -33.08
CA ASP A 263 1.82 10.31 -33.06
C ASP A 263 2.45 8.90 -32.97
N VAL A 264 1.69 7.92 -32.44
CA VAL A 264 2.23 6.60 -32.06
C VAL A 264 1.67 5.47 -32.91
N MET A 265 0.38 5.52 -33.25
CA MET A 265 -0.36 4.51 -34.01
C MET A 265 -1.56 5.14 -34.74
N PRO A 266 -1.31 5.91 -35.83
CA PRO A 266 -2.34 6.69 -36.51
C PRO A 266 -3.59 5.91 -36.93
N GLU A 267 -3.42 4.67 -37.36
CA GLU A 267 -4.49 3.78 -37.81
C GLU A 267 -5.51 3.44 -36.73
N SER A 268 -5.15 3.61 -35.46
CA SER A 268 -5.99 3.33 -34.29
C SER A 268 -6.69 4.57 -33.74
N ALA A 269 -6.34 5.78 -34.19
CA ALA A 269 -6.76 7.04 -33.58
C ALA A 269 -8.28 7.29 -33.64
N ASP A 270 -8.96 6.77 -34.67
CA ASP A 270 -10.40 6.95 -34.89
C ASP A 270 -11.23 5.74 -34.42
N ALA A 271 -10.59 4.73 -33.82
CA ALA A 271 -11.32 3.61 -33.21
C ALA A 271 -12.22 4.11 -32.07
N SER A 272 -13.39 3.48 -31.88
CA SER A 272 -14.28 3.81 -30.77
C SER A 272 -13.62 3.55 -29.41
N ARG A 273 -12.85 2.46 -29.32
CA ARG A 273 -12.03 2.06 -28.17
C ARG A 273 -10.60 1.78 -28.62
N PRO A 274 -9.75 2.80 -28.77
CA PRO A 274 -8.38 2.60 -29.22
C PRO A 274 -7.54 1.81 -28.21
N PHE A 275 -7.86 1.90 -26.91
CA PHE A 275 -7.06 1.29 -25.86
C PHE A 275 -7.60 -0.07 -25.44
N ARG A 276 -6.74 -1.10 -25.48
CA ARG A 276 -7.07 -2.41 -24.91
C ARG A 276 -7.10 -2.37 -23.38
N LEU A 277 -6.23 -1.56 -22.78
CA LEU A 277 -6.13 -1.37 -21.34
C LEU A 277 -5.67 0.06 -21.04
N ALA A 278 -6.30 0.71 -20.06
CA ALA A 278 -5.69 1.83 -19.35
C ALA A 278 -5.14 1.33 -18.00
N ILE A 279 -3.93 1.75 -17.63
CA ILE A 279 -3.33 1.41 -16.33
C ILE A 279 -3.10 2.71 -15.56
N ILE A 280 -3.88 2.89 -14.48
CA ILE A 280 -3.89 4.09 -13.64
C ILE A 280 -3.51 3.70 -12.22
N GLN A 281 -2.59 4.44 -11.60
CA GLN A 281 -2.24 4.23 -10.20
C GLN A 281 -3.26 4.93 -9.30
N LEU A 282 -4.24 4.20 -8.75
CA LEU A 282 -5.39 4.77 -8.01
C LEU A 282 -4.97 5.64 -6.83
N GLY A 283 -3.93 5.22 -6.11
CA GLY A 283 -3.35 5.98 -5.01
C GLY A 283 -1.84 5.99 -5.17
N THR A 284 -1.25 7.19 -5.23
CA THR A 284 0.19 7.35 -5.33
C THR A 284 0.86 7.07 -3.99
N TYR A 285 2.18 6.87 -4.02
CA TYR A 285 2.95 6.63 -2.81
C TYR A 285 2.87 7.82 -1.84
N ASP A 286 2.83 9.05 -2.37
CA ASP A 286 2.73 10.29 -1.58
C ASP A 286 1.30 10.66 -1.16
N GLY A 287 0.33 9.77 -1.36
CA GLY A 287 -1.03 9.98 -0.88
C GLY A 287 -1.86 10.94 -1.70
N THR A 288 -1.63 10.99 -3.02
CA THR A 288 -2.61 11.51 -3.96
C THR A 288 -3.54 10.36 -4.39
N ILE A 289 -4.82 10.45 -4.07
CA ILE A 289 -5.84 9.46 -4.45
C ILE A 289 -6.76 10.05 -5.52
N TYR A 290 -6.97 9.28 -6.60
CA TYR A 290 -7.87 9.65 -7.69
C TYR A 290 -9.34 9.49 -7.31
N ASN A 291 -10.20 10.30 -7.92
CA ASN A 291 -11.63 10.01 -8.04
C ASN A 291 -11.87 8.97 -9.15
N ALA A 292 -12.02 7.70 -8.78
CA ALA A 292 -12.22 6.61 -9.74
C ALA A 292 -13.47 6.79 -10.62
N ARG A 293 -14.57 7.35 -10.08
CA ARG A 293 -15.77 7.67 -10.87
C ARG A 293 -15.42 8.64 -12.00
N GLN A 294 -14.74 9.74 -11.69
CA GLN A 294 -14.34 10.73 -12.69
C GLN A 294 -13.43 10.12 -13.77
N VAL A 295 -12.49 9.24 -13.40
CA VAL A 295 -11.62 8.54 -14.37
C VAL A 295 -12.46 7.68 -15.33
N VAL A 296 -13.36 6.86 -14.81
CA VAL A 296 -14.24 6.00 -15.64
C VAL A 296 -15.12 6.85 -16.56
N ASP A 297 -15.69 7.94 -16.05
CA ASP A 297 -16.58 8.79 -16.83
C ASP A 297 -15.83 9.54 -17.97
N LYS A 298 -14.57 9.93 -17.75
CA LYS A 298 -13.79 10.68 -18.75
C LYS A 298 -13.13 9.82 -19.83
N ILE A 299 -12.60 8.65 -19.47
CA ILE A 299 -11.80 7.82 -20.40
C ILE A 299 -12.34 6.40 -20.59
N GLY A 300 -13.36 5.99 -19.82
CA GLY A 300 -13.84 4.61 -19.83
C GLY A 300 -14.44 4.17 -21.17
N HIS A 301 -15.04 5.09 -21.93
CA HIS A 301 -15.58 4.78 -23.26
C HIS A 301 -14.50 4.55 -24.32
N LEU A 302 -13.25 4.96 -24.08
CA LEU A 302 -12.10 4.77 -24.97
C LEU A 302 -11.33 3.45 -24.71
N CYS A 303 -11.63 2.78 -23.60
CA CYS A 303 -10.85 1.64 -23.12
C CYS A 303 -11.68 0.36 -23.05
N ASP A 304 -11.14 -0.79 -23.43
CA ASP A 304 -11.80 -2.07 -23.17
C ASP A 304 -11.82 -2.40 -21.67
N TYR A 305 -10.68 -2.17 -21.01
CA TYR A 305 -10.49 -2.34 -19.57
C TYR A 305 -9.75 -1.15 -18.95
N ILE A 306 -9.99 -0.93 -17.66
CA ILE A 306 -9.13 -0.11 -16.81
C ILE A 306 -8.58 -0.99 -15.68
N LEU A 307 -7.26 -1.00 -15.52
CA LEU A 307 -6.57 -1.51 -14.35
C LEU A 307 -6.25 -0.35 -13.42
N PHE A 308 -6.89 -0.36 -12.25
CA PHE A 308 -6.50 0.49 -11.13
C PHE A 308 -5.45 -0.24 -10.29
N ASP A 309 -4.17 0.11 -10.48
CA ASP A 309 -3.10 -0.33 -9.58
C ASP A 309 -3.28 0.40 -8.25
N SER A 310 -3.83 -0.32 -7.28
CA SER A 310 -4.28 0.16 -5.99
C SER A 310 -3.41 -0.39 -4.87
N ALA A 311 -2.15 -0.73 -5.17
CA ALA A 311 -1.23 -1.33 -4.21
C ALA A 311 -1.04 -0.50 -2.93
N TRP A 312 -1.13 0.82 -3.02
CA TRP A 312 -0.97 1.75 -1.89
C TRP A 312 -2.28 2.08 -1.16
N VAL A 313 -3.41 1.54 -1.60
CA VAL A 313 -4.74 1.78 -1.02
C VAL A 313 -5.48 0.43 -0.90
N GLY A 314 -6.81 0.41 -0.98
CA GLY A 314 -7.66 -0.76 -0.77
C GLY A 314 -8.62 -0.60 0.41
N TYR A 315 -8.32 0.35 1.30
CA TYR A 315 -9.17 0.71 2.44
C TYR A 315 -10.16 1.83 2.15
N GLU A 316 -10.04 2.50 1.00
CA GLU A 316 -10.92 3.61 0.60
C GLU A 316 -12.39 3.17 0.52
N GLN A 317 -12.64 1.90 0.17
CA GLN A 317 -13.97 1.29 0.16
C GLN A 317 -14.62 1.22 1.57
N PHE A 318 -13.80 1.14 2.62
CA PHE A 318 -14.23 0.96 4.01
C PHE A 318 -14.25 2.27 4.81
N ILE A 319 -13.70 3.35 4.26
CA ILE A 319 -13.74 4.69 4.85
C ILE A 319 -14.81 5.52 4.15
N ASN A 320 -15.86 5.91 4.89
CA ASN A 320 -17.04 6.54 4.30
C ASN A 320 -16.72 7.78 3.44
N MET A 321 -15.84 8.67 3.90
CA MET A 321 -15.49 9.89 3.15
C MET A 321 -14.68 9.64 1.87
N MET A 322 -14.16 8.42 1.70
CA MET A 322 -13.38 8.00 0.53
C MET A 322 -14.16 7.05 -0.39
N ALA A 323 -15.40 6.70 -0.05
CA ALA A 323 -16.13 5.64 -0.75
C ALA A 323 -16.25 5.88 -2.28
N ASP A 324 -16.38 7.14 -2.69
CA ASP A 324 -16.50 7.55 -4.10
C ASP A 324 -15.19 7.38 -4.89
N THR A 325 -14.05 7.24 -4.22
CA THR A 325 -12.77 6.95 -4.87
C THR A 325 -12.59 5.46 -5.17
N SER A 326 -13.49 4.59 -4.67
CA SER A 326 -13.33 3.14 -4.86
C SER A 326 -13.92 2.65 -6.19
N PRO A 327 -13.10 2.13 -7.13
CA PRO A 327 -13.60 1.64 -8.41
C PRO A 327 -14.51 0.41 -8.27
N LEU A 328 -14.42 -0.35 -7.17
CA LEU A 328 -15.26 -1.53 -6.93
C LEU A 328 -16.68 -1.18 -6.48
N ARG A 329 -16.90 0.04 -5.97
CA ARG A 329 -18.22 0.55 -5.58
C ARG A 329 -19.00 1.21 -6.70
N LEU A 330 -18.40 1.36 -7.88
CA LEU A 330 -19.06 1.96 -9.03
C LEU A 330 -20.16 1.03 -9.56
N GLU A 331 -21.31 1.63 -9.82
CA GLU A 331 -22.34 1.04 -10.69
C GLU A 331 -21.93 1.25 -12.15
N LEU A 332 -21.99 0.19 -12.95
CA LEU A 332 -21.48 0.12 -14.32
C LEU A 332 -22.50 -0.55 -15.26
N ASN A 333 -22.55 -0.11 -16.51
CA ASN A 333 -23.40 -0.65 -17.58
C ASN A 333 -22.56 -1.18 -18.76
N GLU A 334 -23.20 -1.80 -19.75
CA GLU A 334 -22.55 -2.46 -20.89
C GLU A 334 -21.63 -1.57 -21.75
N ASN A 335 -21.75 -0.24 -21.65
CA ASN A 335 -20.92 0.75 -22.33
C ASN A 335 -19.71 1.18 -21.49
N ASP A 336 -19.62 0.79 -20.23
CA ASP A 336 -18.45 1.06 -19.38
C ASP A 336 -17.31 0.08 -19.68
N PRO A 337 -16.06 0.39 -19.29
CA PRO A 337 -14.95 -0.55 -19.40
C PRO A 337 -15.07 -1.67 -18.36
N GLY A 338 -14.45 -2.82 -18.63
CA GLY A 338 -14.21 -3.79 -17.56
C GLY A 338 -13.21 -3.24 -16.54
N ILE A 339 -13.42 -3.48 -15.25
CA ILE A 339 -12.55 -2.98 -14.19
C ILE A 339 -11.71 -4.12 -13.59
N PHE A 340 -10.40 -3.89 -13.53
CA PHE A 340 -9.48 -4.63 -12.68
C PHE A 340 -8.95 -3.73 -11.57
N VAL A 341 -8.79 -4.30 -10.38
CA VAL A 341 -8.13 -3.65 -9.26
C VAL A 341 -7.10 -4.62 -8.70
N THR A 342 -5.84 -4.20 -8.64
CA THR A 342 -4.78 -4.95 -7.97
C THR A 342 -4.40 -4.23 -6.69
N GLN A 343 -4.33 -4.95 -5.57
CA GLN A 343 -3.97 -4.34 -4.29
C GLN A 343 -3.02 -5.22 -3.48
N SER A 344 -2.03 -4.58 -2.86
CA SER A 344 -1.06 -5.24 -1.99
C SER A 344 -1.63 -5.28 -0.58
N VAL A 345 -2.19 -6.42 -0.19
CA VAL A 345 -2.75 -6.60 1.15
C VAL A 345 -1.69 -6.32 2.22
N HIS A 346 -0.44 -6.71 1.99
CA HIS A 346 0.65 -6.48 2.94
C HIS A 346 1.12 -5.03 3.10
N LYS A 347 0.71 -4.10 2.23
CA LYS A 347 1.18 -2.72 2.32
C LYS A 347 0.45 -1.95 3.40
N GLN A 348 -0.87 -1.83 3.29
CA GLN A 348 -1.70 -1.09 4.24
C GLN A 348 -3.02 -1.82 4.56
N GLN A 349 -3.05 -3.14 4.43
CA GLN A 349 -4.11 -4.00 4.97
C GLN A 349 -3.46 -5.10 5.84
N ALA A 350 -4.22 -6.13 6.22
CA ALA A 350 -3.75 -7.17 7.13
C ALA A 350 -3.22 -8.39 6.36
N GLY A 351 -1.93 -8.42 6.00
CA GLY A 351 -1.34 -9.57 5.33
C GLY A 351 0.17 -9.66 5.42
N PHE A 352 0.72 -10.87 5.26
CA PHE A 352 2.16 -11.08 5.16
C PHE A 352 2.72 -10.50 3.86
N SER A 353 3.97 -10.05 3.87
CA SER A 353 4.70 -9.64 2.66
C SER A 353 4.49 -10.63 1.51
N GLN A 354 4.41 -10.11 0.28
CA GLN A 354 4.03 -10.84 -0.94
C GLN A 354 2.52 -11.17 -1.09
N THR A 355 1.69 -10.99 -0.07
CA THR A 355 0.24 -11.19 -0.25
C THR A 355 -0.38 -10.04 -1.04
N SER A 356 -1.15 -10.39 -2.08
CA SER A 356 -1.85 -9.47 -2.97
C SER A 356 -3.13 -10.11 -3.49
N GLN A 357 -4.00 -9.30 -4.09
CA GLN A 357 -5.22 -9.78 -4.70
C GLN A 357 -5.55 -9.01 -6.00
N ILE A 358 -6.19 -9.72 -6.92
CA ILE A 358 -6.79 -9.16 -8.14
C ILE A 358 -8.29 -9.21 -7.96
N HIS A 359 -8.96 -8.07 -8.03
CA HIS A 359 -10.41 -7.98 -8.15
C HIS A 359 -10.79 -7.75 -9.61
N LYS A 360 -11.75 -8.52 -10.08
CA LYS A 360 -12.31 -8.45 -11.43
C LYS A 360 -13.77 -8.04 -11.30
N LYS A 361 -14.13 -6.92 -11.93
CA LYS A 361 -15.49 -6.38 -12.00
C LYS A 361 -15.81 -6.01 -13.45
N ASP A 362 -16.35 -6.96 -14.19
CA ASP A 362 -16.59 -6.86 -15.64
C ASP A 362 -17.78 -7.67 -16.13
N ASN A 363 -18.66 -8.13 -15.21
CA ASN A 363 -19.87 -8.84 -15.58
C ASN A 363 -20.81 -8.00 -16.46
N HIS A 364 -20.79 -6.68 -16.35
CA HIS A 364 -21.59 -5.76 -17.17
C HIS A 364 -21.25 -5.79 -18.67
N ILE A 365 -20.03 -6.24 -19.04
CA ILE A 365 -19.63 -6.43 -20.45
C ILE A 365 -19.62 -7.90 -20.88
N ARG A 366 -20.16 -8.81 -20.07
CA ARG A 366 -20.24 -10.24 -20.38
C ARG A 366 -21.02 -10.46 -21.69
N GLY A 367 -20.45 -11.29 -22.57
CA GLY A 367 -21.04 -11.60 -23.89
C GLY A 367 -20.51 -10.74 -25.02
N GLN A 368 -19.79 -9.65 -24.72
CA GLN A 368 -19.10 -8.84 -25.72
C GLN A 368 -17.75 -9.48 -26.08
N ALA A 369 -17.28 -9.28 -27.32
CA ALA A 369 -16.00 -9.86 -27.79
C ALA A 369 -14.79 -9.44 -26.94
N ARG A 370 -14.83 -8.22 -26.40
CA ARG A 370 -13.79 -7.66 -25.54
C ARG A 370 -13.69 -8.29 -24.16
N PHE A 371 -14.73 -9.00 -23.69
CA PHE A 371 -14.77 -9.61 -22.35
C PHE A 371 -13.61 -10.59 -22.13
N CYS A 372 -12.97 -10.52 -20.96
CA CYS A 372 -11.90 -11.42 -20.55
C CYS A 372 -12.50 -12.56 -19.71
N PRO A 373 -12.75 -13.74 -20.29
CA PRO A 373 -13.34 -14.84 -19.54
C PRO A 373 -12.36 -15.35 -18.48
N HIS A 374 -12.91 -15.94 -17.41
CA HIS A 374 -12.12 -16.57 -16.34
C HIS A 374 -11.02 -17.49 -16.87
N LYS A 375 -11.29 -18.27 -17.93
CA LYS A 375 -10.31 -19.18 -18.53
C LYS A 375 -9.06 -18.45 -19.05
N ARG A 376 -9.22 -17.28 -19.68
CA ARG A 376 -8.10 -16.45 -20.18
C ARG A 376 -7.31 -15.86 -19.03
N LEU A 377 -8.00 -15.26 -18.06
CA LEU A 377 -7.33 -14.70 -16.88
C LEU A 377 -6.63 -15.78 -16.04
N ASN A 378 -7.24 -16.96 -15.88
CA ASN A 378 -6.61 -18.05 -15.13
C ASN A 378 -5.37 -18.60 -15.84
N ASN A 379 -5.37 -18.62 -17.18
CA ASN A 379 -4.19 -18.99 -17.94
C ASN A 379 -3.02 -18.04 -17.64
N ALA A 380 -3.26 -16.72 -17.66
CA ALA A 380 -2.25 -15.75 -17.26
C ALA A 380 -1.85 -15.87 -15.78
N PHE A 381 -2.81 -16.16 -14.89
CA PHE A 381 -2.53 -16.40 -13.47
C PHE A 381 -1.53 -17.55 -13.26
N MET A 382 -1.74 -18.68 -13.96
CA MET A 382 -0.86 -19.85 -13.87
C MET A 382 0.56 -19.60 -14.38
N LEU A 383 0.80 -18.61 -15.25
CA LEU A 383 2.15 -18.23 -15.69
C LEU A 383 2.98 -17.57 -14.58
N HIS A 384 2.32 -16.96 -13.59
CA HIS A 384 2.97 -16.17 -12.55
C HIS A 384 2.80 -16.76 -11.14
N ALA A 385 1.87 -17.71 -10.97
CA ALA A 385 1.65 -18.41 -9.72
C ALA A 385 2.66 -19.57 -9.55
N SER A 386 3.15 -19.77 -8.34
CA SER A 386 3.92 -20.97 -7.97
C SER A 386 3.00 -22.19 -8.02
N THR A 387 3.49 -23.33 -8.51
CA THR A 387 2.79 -24.62 -8.42
C THR A 387 2.71 -25.15 -6.99
N SER A 388 3.54 -24.60 -6.09
CA SER A 388 3.57 -24.88 -4.65
C SER A 388 3.41 -23.56 -3.88
N PRO A 389 2.18 -23.01 -3.79
CA PRO A 389 1.91 -21.80 -3.03
C PRO A 389 2.13 -22.03 -1.52
N PHE A 390 2.54 -21.01 -0.78
CA PHE A 390 2.70 -21.09 0.68
C PHE A 390 1.35 -20.84 1.37
N TYR A 391 0.74 -21.88 1.93
CA TYR A 391 -0.65 -21.88 2.43
C TYR A 391 -0.91 -20.85 3.54
N PRO A 392 0.03 -20.57 4.46
CA PRO A 392 -0.11 -19.47 5.42
C PRO A 392 -0.29 -18.08 4.79
N LEU A 393 0.33 -17.80 3.64
CA LEU A 393 0.09 -16.53 2.92
C LEU A 393 -1.34 -16.46 2.38
N PHE A 394 -1.84 -17.59 1.87
CA PHE A 394 -3.22 -17.69 1.37
C PHE A 394 -4.25 -17.52 2.49
N ALA A 395 -3.98 -18.13 3.66
CA ALA A 395 -4.80 -17.95 4.85
C ALA A 395 -4.83 -16.50 5.35
N ALA A 396 -3.69 -15.78 5.28
CA ALA A 396 -3.64 -14.37 5.65
C ALA A 396 -4.57 -13.52 4.76
N LEU A 397 -4.66 -13.79 3.45
CA LEU A 397 -5.59 -13.12 2.55
C LEU A 397 -7.06 -13.40 2.88
N ASP A 398 -7.38 -14.62 3.32
CA ASP A 398 -8.72 -15.00 3.75
C ASP A 398 -9.13 -14.30 5.06
N ILE A 399 -8.20 -14.23 6.03
CA ILE A 399 -8.38 -13.50 7.28
C ILE A 399 -8.50 -11.99 7.05
N ASN A 400 -7.71 -11.41 6.13
CA ASN A 400 -7.84 -10.01 5.74
C ASN A 400 -9.27 -9.66 5.32
N ALA A 401 -9.87 -10.49 4.45
CA ALA A 401 -11.24 -10.30 4.01
C ALA A 401 -12.24 -10.41 5.18
N LYS A 402 -11.96 -11.29 6.15
CA LYS A 402 -12.79 -11.44 7.35
C LYS A 402 -12.72 -10.20 8.26
N ILE A 403 -11.52 -9.66 8.49
CA ILE A 403 -11.31 -8.44 9.29
C ILE A 403 -12.09 -7.26 8.70
N HIS A 404 -12.06 -7.11 7.38
CA HIS A 404 -12.74 -6.01 6.69
C HIS A 404 -14.25 -6.20 6.50
N LYS A 405 -14.79 -7.38 6.83
CA LYS A 405 -16.22 -7.65 6.69
C LYS A 405 -17.03 -6.89 7.75
N GLY A 406 -18.02 -6.12 7.29
CA GLY A 406 -19.06 -5.54 8.15
C GLY A 406 -18.62 -4.27 8.89
N GLU A 407 -19.25 -4.01 10.04
CA GLU A 407 -19.07 -2.77 10.80
C GLU A 407 -17.71 -2.70 11.50
N SER A 408 -17.21 -3.84 12.00
CA SER A 408 -15.91 -3.92 12.68
C SER A 408 -14.76 -3.38 11.82
N GLY A 409 -14.63 -3.85 10.57
CA GLY A 409 -13.59 -3.36 9.67
C GLY A 409 -13.67 -1.86 9.39
N ARG A 410 -14.89 -1.31 9.23
CA ARG A 410 -15.10 0.13 9.01
C ARG A 410 -14.74 0.94 10.25
N ARG A 411 -15.07 0.45 11.44
CA ARG A 411 -14.70 1.08 12.71
C ARG A 411 -13.19 1.17 12.86
N LEU A 412 -12.47 0.06 12.64
CA LEU A 412 -11.01 0.01 12.76
C LEU A 412 -10.34 1.10 11.90
N TRP A 413 -10.84 1.30 10.68
CA TRP A 413 -10.37 2.38 9.81
C TRP A 413 -10.82 3.77 10.24
N ALA A 414 -12.03 3.92 10.78
CA ALA A 414 -12.49 5.21 11.33
C ALA A 414 -11.64 5.66 12.53
N GLU A 415 -11.27 4.72 13.42
CA GLU A 415 -10.35 4.96 14.54
C GLU A 415 -8.95 5.32 14.04
N CYS A 416 -8.41 4.58 13.06
CA CYS A 416 -7.13 4.89 12.41
C CYS A 416 -7.11 6.32 11.82
N VAL A 417 -8.17 6.73 11.12
CA VAL A 417 -8.30 8.08 10.56
C VAL A 417 -8.33 9.14 11.67
N ALA A 418 -9.09 8.91 12.75
CA ALA A 418 -9.14 9.82 13.89
C ALA A 418 -7.76 9.98 14.56
N LEU A 419 -7.07 8.87 14.84
CA LEU A 419 -5.71 8.87 15.39
C LEU A 419 -4.73 9.62 14.47
N GLY A 420 -4.82 9.40 13.15
CA GLY A 420 -4.02 10.13 12.17
C GLY A 420 -4.29 11.63 12.18
N ILE A 421 -5.54 12.06 12.38
CA ILE A 421 -5.91 13.47 12.49
C ILE A 421 -5.33 14.08 13.77
N ASP A 422 -5.47 13.39 14.91
CA ASP A 422 -4.97 13.86 16.20
C ASP A 422 -3.43 13.93 16.22
N ALA A 423 -2.74 12.98 15.57
CA ALA A 423 -1.30 13.06 15.36
C ALA A 423 -0.90 14.31 14.55
N ARG A 424 -1.61 14.63 13.46
CA ARG A 424 -1.36 15.87 12.69
C ARG A 424 -1.55 17.12 13.53
N LYS A 425 -2.61 17.18 14.35
CA LYS A 425 -2.84 18.29 15.30
C LYS A 425 -1.72 18.40 16.33
N ALA A 426 -1.25 17.28 16.87
CA ALA A 426 -0.15 17.26 17.84
C ALA A 426 1.18 17.71 17.21
N ILE A 427 1.45 17.34 15.96
CA ILE A 427 2.61 17.83 15.20
C ILE A 427 2.50 19.35 15.01
N LEU A 428 1.36 19.85 14.50
CA LEU A 428 1.13 21.30 14.34
C LEU A 428 1.29 22.09 15.64
N ALA A 429 0.98 21.49 16.78
CA ALA A 429 1.09 22.13 18.09
C ALA A 429 2.53 22.12 18.66
N ARG A 430 3.37 21.16 18.27
CA ARG A 430 4.68 20.93 18.89
C ARG A 430 5.88 21.16 17.96
N CYS A 431 5.65 21.15 16.65
CA CYS A 431 6.66 21.27 15.62
C CYS A 431 6.43 22.55 14.81
N LYS A 432 7.50 23.30 14.53
CA LYS A 432 7.48 24.52 13.71
C LYS A 432 8.06 24.30 12.32
N LEU A 433 9.07 23.44 12.21
CA LEU A 433 9.80 23.17 10.98
C LEU A 433 9.17 22.02 10.18
N LEU A 434 8.74 20.97 10.87
CA LEU A 434 8.16 19.76 10.32
C LEU A 434 6.64 19.90 10.29
N GLN A 435 6.05 19.90 9.09
CA GLN A 435 4.62 20.21 8.90
C GLN A 435 3.90 19.06 8.18
N PRO A 436 2.67 18.69 8.59
CA PRO A 436 1.87 17.74 7.84
C PRO A 436 1.40 18.33 6.50
N PHE A 437 1.43 17.53 5.45
CA PHE A 437 0.98 17.95 4.11
C PHE A 437 -0.55 17.87 4.00
N ILE A 438 -1.22 18.95 4.39
CA ILE A 438 -2.69 19.12 4.40
C ILE A 438 -3.06 20.58 4.09
N PRO A 439 -4.33 20.87 3.72
CA PRO A 439 -4.80 22.26 3.63
C PRO A 439 -4.56 23.04 4.93
N LEU A 440 -4.04 24.26 4.82
CA LEU A 440 -3.73 25.10 5.98
C LEU A 440 -4.99 25.67 6.65
N VAL A 441 -5.97 26.07 5.82
CA VAL A 441 -7.20 26.72 6.23
C VAL A 441 -8.37 26.06 5.51
N VAL A 442 -9.44 25.76 6.26
CA VAL A 442 -10.71 25.23 5.75
C VAL A 442 -11.84 26.04 6.37
N ASP A 443 -12.76 26.54 5.56
CA ASP A 443 -13.86 27.45 5.95
C ASP A 443 -13.38 28.68 6.76
N GLY A 444 -12.24 29.26 6.36
CA GLY A 444 -11.69 30.45 7.03
C GLY A 444 -11.09 30.20 8.42
N LYS A 445 -10.94 28.94 8.86
CA LYS A 445 -10.27 28.57 10.11
C LYS A 445 -9.08 27.64 9.87
N PRO A 446 -8.03 27.69 10.70
CA PRO A 446 -6.94 26.71 10.65
C PRO A 446 -7.47 25.28 10.73
N TRP A 447 -6.89 24.36 9.96
CA TRP A 447 -7.34 22.97 9.88
C TRP A 447 -7.50 22.30 11.24
N GLN A 448 -6.51 22.49 12.13
CA GLN A 448 -6.48 21.92 13.48
C GLN A 448 -7.53 22.50 14.44
N ALA A 449 -8.17 23.62 14.09
CA ALA A 449 -9.21 24.24 14.91
C ALA A 449 -10.57 23.51 14.79
N HIS A 450 -10.74 22.60 13.82
CA HIS A 450 -11.96 21.84 13.64
C HIS A 450 -11.97 20.55 14.47
N PRO A 451 -13.13 20.08 14.99
CA PRO A 451 -13.23 18.82 15.72
C PRO A 451 -12.77 17.62 14.87
N THR A 452 -12.14 16.63 15.50
CA THR A 452 -11.56 15.45 14.81
C THR A 452 -12.63 14.66 14.07
N GLU A 453 -13.81 14.50 14.64
CA GLU A 453 -14.94 13.80 14.03
C GLU A 453 -15.46 14.53 12.79
N THR A 454 -15.42 15.86 12.79
CA THR A 454 -15.81 16.67 11.64
C THR A 454 -14.83 16.47 10.48
N ILE A 455 -13.52 16.49 10.77
CA ILE A 455 -12.47 16.24 9.79
C ILE A 455 -12.57 14.81 9.23
N ALA A 456 -12.74 13.80 10.09
CA ALA A 456 -12.80 12.38 9.71
C ALA A 456 -14.02 12.02 8.84
N SER A 457 -15.07 12.85 8.89
CA SER A 457 -16.32 12.64 8.16
C SER A 457 -16.41 13.40 6.83
N ASN A 458 -15.48 14.33 6.56
CA ASN A 458 -15.64 15.28 5.46
C ASN A 458 -14.37 15.41 4.61
N ARG A 459 -14.50 14.97 3.35
CA ARG A 459 -13.42 14.92 2.35
C ARG A 459 -12.77 16.27 2.06
N ARG A 460 -13.46 17.40 2.26
CA ARG A 460 -12.91 18.74 1.98
C ARG A 460 -11.63 19.05 2.78
N PHE A 461 -11.48 18.47 3.97
CA PHE A 461 -10.28 18.64 4.80
C PHE A 461 -9.04 17.94 4.24
N PHE A 462 -9.23 17.17 3.18
CA PHE A 462 -8.21 16.42 2.46
C PHE A 462 -8.28 16.70 0.95
N SER A 463 -9.05 17.70 0.48
CA SER A 463 -9.20 17.91 -0.97
C SER A 463 -8.05 18.75 -1.54
N PHE A 464 -7.61 18.41 -2.75
CA PHE A 464 -6.72 19.27 -3.54
C PHE A 464 -7.57 20.25 -4.35
N GLU A 465 -7.77 21.47 -3.83
CA GLU A 465 -8.51 22.52 -4.52
C GLU A 465 -7.69 23.09 -5.69
N PRO A 466 -8.22 23.16 -6.93
CA PRO A 466 -7.47 23.68 -8.07
C PRO A 466 -6.85 25.05 -7.82
N GLY A 467 -5.54 25.16 -8.07
CA GLY A 467 -4.78 26.40 -7.89
C GLY A 467 -4.47 26.75 -6.43
N ALA A 468 -4.84 25.91 -5.45
CA ALA A 468 -4.44 26.16 -4.07
C ALA A 468 -2.92 26.00 -3.90
N LYS A 469 -2.31 27.04 -3.35
CA LYS A 469 -0.84 27.15 -3.35
C LYS A 469 -0.15 26.16 -2.43
N TRP A 470 -0.80 25.76 -1.33
CA TRP A 470 -0.19 24.89 -0.31
C TRP A 470 0.32 23.54 -0.86
N HIS A 471 -0.34 22.99 -1.88
CA HIS A 471 0.04 21.70 -2.44
C HIS A 471 0.97 21.79 -3.65
N GLY A 472 1.04 22.94 -4.33
CA GLY A 472 1.94 23.18 -5.46
C GLY A 472 1.69 22.35 -6.73
N PHE A 473 0.68 21.47 -6.76
CA PHE A 473 0.25 20.80 -7.98
C PHE A 473 -0.47 21.73 -8.96
N GLU A 474 0.02 21.76 -10.19
CA GLU A 474 -0.59 22.42 -11.34
C GLU A 474 -1.43 21.39 -12.14
N GLY A 475 -2.42 21.87 -12.89
CA GLY A 475 -3.17 21.01 -13.82
C GLY A 475 -4.23 20.11 -13.20
N TYR A 476 -4.53 20.24 -11.90
CA TYR A 476 -5.65 19.55 -11.26
C TYR A 476 -6.99 20.25 -11.54
N ALA A 477 -8.05 19.46 -11.68
CA ALA A 477 -9.43 19.91 -11.77
C ALA A 477 -10.19 19.65 -10.47
N ASP A 478 -11.37 20.27 -10.34
CA ASP A 478 -12.25 20.07 -9.20
C ASP A 478 -12.60 18.58 -9.02
N ASP A 479 -12.61 18.15 -7.75
CA ASP A 479 -13.00 16.81 -7.33
C ASP A 479 -12.21 15.66 -7.99
N GLN A 480 -11.01 15.94 -8.50
CA GLN A 480 -10.16 14.96 -9.17
C GLN A 480 -9.29 14.18 -8.19
N TYR A 481 -8.75 14.86 -7.16
CA TYR A 481 -7.78 14.29 -6.23
C TYR A 481 -8.06 14.64 -4.77
N PHE A 482 -7.65 13.74 -3.88
CA PHE A 482 -7.66 13.94 -2.43
C PHE A 482 -6.38 13.43 -1.79
N VAL A 483 -5.99 14.06 -0.69
CA VAL A 483 -4.96 13.62 0.25
C VAL A 483 -5.46 12.35 0.94
N ASP A 484 -4.60 11.34 0.95
CA ASP A 484 -4.84 10.11 1.68
C ASP A 484 -4.73 10.33 3.21
N PRO A 485 -5.83 10.19 3.99
CA PRO A 485 -5.79 10.40 5.42
C PRO A 485 -4.89 9.38 6.15
N CYS A 486 -4.70 8.20 5.56
CA CYS A 486 -3.91 7.10 6.11
C CYS A 486 -2.44 7.14 5.66
N LYS A 487 -2.02 8.23 5.01
CA LYS A 487 -0.60 8.55 4.77
C LYS A 487 -0.22 9.80 5.54
N LEU A 488 0.54 9.62 6.61
CA LEU A 488 1.08 10.73 7.38
C LEU A 488 2.36 11.22 6.69
N LEU A 489 2.16 12.08 5.68
CA LEU A 489 3.23 12.75 4.94
C LEU A 489 3.57 14.07 5.62
N LEU A 490 4.85 14.26 5.94
CA LEU A 490 5.39 15.49 6.51
C LEU A 490 6.36 16.13 5.53
N THR A 491 6.33 17.45 5.40
CA THR A 491 7.33 18.26 4.70
C THR A 491 8.39 18.75 5.68
N THR A 492 9.63 18.83 5.20
CA THR A 492 10.76 19.44 5.92
C THR A 492 11.15 20.78 5.27
N PRO A 493 11.78 21.72 5.99
CA PRO A 493 12.25 22.98 5.43
C PRO A 493 13.20 22.78 4.25
N GLY A 494 13.30 23.79 3.37
CA GLY A 494 14.15 23.78 2.18
C GLY A 494 13.43 24.27 0.94
N ILE A 495 12.09 24.19 0.94
CA ILE A 495 11.24 24.60 -0.17
C ILE A 495 10.06 25.39 0.38
N ASP A 496 9.86 26.59 -0.15
CA ASP A 496 8.69 27.40 0.17
C ASP A 496 7.49 26.88 -0.61
N ALA A 497 6.46 26.42 0.09
CA ALA A 497 5.29 25.81 -0.55
C ALA A 497 4.51 26.81 -1.43
N ASP A 498 4.49 28.10 -1.08
CA ASP A 498 3.73 29.13 -1.81
C ASP A 498 4.37 29.51 -3.14
N SER A 499 5.68 29.77 -3.12
CA SER A 499 6.43 30.20 -4.30
C SER A 499 7.09 29.05 -5.07
N GLY A 500 7.18 27.86 -4.47
CA GLY A 500 7.86 26.70 -5.04
C GLY A 500 9.38 26.87 -5.21
N ARG A 501 9.97 27.90 -4.59
CA ARG A 501 11.41 28.18 -4.64
C ARG A 501 12.12 27.54 -3.45
N TYR A 502 13.40 27.23 -3.66
CA TYR A 502 14.27 26.85 -2.56
C TYR A 502 14.39 27.98 -1.55
N THR A 503 14.39 27.63 -0.26
CA THR A 503 14.70 28.55 0.83
C THR A 503 16.20 28.60 1.09
N GLU A 504 16.67 29.61 1.85
CA GLU A 504 18.09 29.76 2.18
C GLU A 504 18.63 28.56 2.99
N PHE A 505 17.87 28.14 4.00
CA PHE A 505 18.17 26.96 4.81
C PHE A 505 17.19 25.82 4.47
N GLY A 506 17.68 24.58 4.47
CA GLY A 506 16.89 23.39 4.24
C GLY A 506 17.30 22.24 5.16
N ILE A 507 16.35 21.35 5.44
CA ILE A 507 16.55 20.13 6.22
C ILE A 507 16.20 18.96 5.30
N PRO A 508 17.20 18.34 4.66
CA PRO A 508 16.96 17.12 3.89
C PRO A 508 16.34 16.01 4.74
N ALA A 509 15.24 15.44 4.26
CA ALA A 509 14.45 14.48 5.03
C ALA A 509 15.19 13.15 5.29
N THR A 510 16.21 12.82 4.50
CA THR A 510 17.09 11.68 4.78
C THR A 510 17.80 11.81 6.13
N ILE A 511 18.22 13.02 6.53
CA ILE A 511 18.86 13.26 7.84
C ILE A 511 17.88 12.95 8.97
N LEU A 512 16.62 13.43 8.85
CA LEU A 512 15.55 13.11 9.78
C LEU A 512 15.26 11.59 9.81
N ALA A 513 15.23 10.93 8.65
CA ALA A 513 14.99 9.49 8.59
C ALA A 513 16.09 8.69 9.29
N HIS A 514 17.36 9.08 9.14
CA HIS A 514 18.48 8.48 9.88
C HIS A 514 18.32 8.69 11.39
N TYR A 515 18.02 9.91 11.82
CA TYR A 515 17.79 10.22 13.24
C TYR A 515 16.68 9.35 13.85
N LEU A 516 15.54 9.24 13.16
CA LEU A 516 14.41 8.42 13.62
C LEU A 516 14.79 6.94 13.73
N ARG A 517 15.52 6.39 12.73
CA ARG A 517 15.96 4.98 12.76
C ARG A 517 16.88 4.69 13.94
N GLU A 518 17.84 5.58 14.22
CA GLU A 518 18.74 5.46 15.37
C GLU A 518 17.97 5.55 16.71
N ASN A 519 16.80 6.18 16.71
CA ASN A 519 15.90 6.28 17.87
C ASN A 519 14.73 5.27 17.84
N GLY A 520 14.86 4.21 17.03
CA GLY A 520 13.93 3.08 17.01
C GLY A 520 12.57 3.36 16.34
N ILE A 521 12.50 4.35 15.45
CA ILE A 521 11.35 4.66 14.61
C ILE A 521 11.74 4.48 13.15
N VAL A 522 11.04 3.60 12.44
CA VAL A 522 11.30 3.33 11.03
C VAL A 522 10.27 4.10 10.19
N PRO A 523 10.66 5.18 9.48
CA PRO A 523 9.80 5.78 8.46
C PRO A 523 9.69 4.84 7.26
N GLU A 524 8.58 4.93 6.53
CA GLU A 524 8.38 4.14 5.30
C GLU A 524 9.33 4.58 4.20
N LYS A 525 9.35 5.89 3.95
CA LYS A 525 10.28 6.52 3.00
C LYS A 525 10.60 7.95 3.40
N CYS A 526 11.64 8.48 2.78
CA CYS A 526 11.94 9.89 2.74
C CYS A 526 12.38 10.27 1.32
N ASP A 527 11.90 11.40 0.82
CA ASP A 527 12.42 12.01 -0.39
C ASP A 527 13.42 13.11 0.00
N LEU A 528 13.55 14.16 -0.83
CA LEU A 528 14.47 15.27 -0.54
C LEU A 528 13.99 16.10 0.65
N ASN A 529 12.73 16.56 0.62
CA ASN A 529 12.15 17.45 1.64
C ASN A 529 10.83 16.91 2.22
N SER A 530 10.69 15.58 2.28
CA SER A 530 9.54 14.93 2.90
C SER A 530 9.84 13.56 3.49
N ILE A 531 9.02 13.18 4.46
CA ILE A 531 9.08 11.89 5.12
C ILE A 531 7.67 11.33 5.30
N LEU A 532 7.52 10.01 5.09
CA LEU A 532 6.23 9.34 5.08
C LEU A 532 6.14 8.27 6.16
N PHE A 533 4.98 8.21 6.82
CA PHE A 533 4.58 7.12 7.70
C PHE A 533 3.23 6.55 7.23
N LEU A 534 3.16 5.23 7.09
CA LEU A 534 1.93 4.53 6.72
C LEU A 534 1.08 4.28 7.96
N LEU A 535 -0.18 4.69 7.93
CA LEU A 535 -1.12 4.45 9.02
C LEU A 535 -2.02 3.26 8.67
N THR A 536 -2.24 2.41 9.66
CA THR A 536 -3.17 1.27 9.61
C THR A 536 -3.88 1.15 10.98
N PRO A 537 -4.90 0.29 11.12
CA PRO A 537 -5.47 0.02 12.45
C PRO A 537 -4.51 -0.58 13.49
N ALA A 538 -3.24 -0.84 13.13
CA ALA A 538 -2.20 -1.24 14.08
C ALA A 538 -1.57 -0.07 14.85
N GLU A 539 -1.89 1.18 14.49
CA GLU A 539 -1.39 2.36 15.19
C GLU A 539 -2.09 2.56 16.54
N SER A 540 -1.37 3.13 17.52
CA SER A 540 -1.90 3.49 18.84
C SER A 540 -1.56 4.94 19.21
N GLU A 541 -2.27 5.50 20.18
CA GLU A 541 -1.99 6.84 20.72
C GLU A 541 -0.55 6.96 21.24
N GLU A 542 -0.05 5.95 21.96
CA GLU A 542 1.30 5.95 22.52
C GLU A 542 2.37 5.91 21.42
N LYS A 543 2.15 5.09 20.37
CA LYS A 543 3.07 4.98 19.24
C LYS A 543 3.18 6.31 18.50
N LEU A 544 2.04 6.96 18.22
CA LEU A 544 2.01 8.26 17.56
C LEU A 544 2.56 9.37 18.46
N ALA A 545 2.26 9.37 19.76
CA ALA A 545 2.82 10.33 20.70
C ALA A 545 4.35 10.24 20.78
N ARG A 546 4.91 9.01 20.75
CA ARG A 546 6.37 8.81 20.67
C ARG A 546 6.94 9.40 19.39
N LEU A 547 6.29 9.19 18.23
CA LEU A 547 6.72 9.82 16.98
C LEU A 547 6.74 11.34 17.10
N VAL A 548 5.65 11.96 17.57
CA VAL A 548 5.58 13.42 17.74
C VAL A 548 6.67 13.94 18.69
N ALA A 549 6.96 13.22 19.78
CA ALA A 549 8.03 13.59 20.70
C ALA A 549 9.42 13.57 20.04
N MET A 550 9.72 12.56 19.21
CA MET A 550 10.99 12.48 18.48
C MET A 550 11.10 13.55 17.39
N LEU A 551 10.00 13.88 16.68
CA LEU A 551 9.99 14.99 15.71
C LEU A 551 10.31 16.32 16.40
N ALA A 552 9.66 16.62 17.53
CA ALA A 552 9.93 17.83 18.31
C ALA A 552 11.35 17.85 18.92
N GLN A 553 11.89 16.68 19.28
CA GLN A 553 13.28 16.58 19.73
C GLN A 553 14.28 16.86 18.61
N PHE A 554 14.03 16.34 17.41
CA PHE A 554 14.85 16.62 16.24
C PHE A 554 14.89 18.13 15.92
N GLU A 555 13.74 18.83 15.99
CA GLU A 555 13.71 20.28 15.80
C GLU A 555 14.58 21.02 16.83
N ARG A 556 14.58 20.58 18.10
CA ARG A 556 15.49 21.16 19.11
C ARG A 556 16.95 20.95 18.76
N HIS A 557 17.33 19.77 18.25
CA HIS A 557 18.70 19.54 17.77
C HIS A 557 19.09 20.47 16.62
N ILE A 558 18.14 20.80 15.74
CA ILE A 558 18.33 21.79 14.67
C ILE A 558 18.43 23.20 15.26
N GLU A 559 17.59 23.58 16.21
CA GLU A 559 17.62 24.91 16.86
C GLU A 559 18.93 25.12 17.64
N ASP A 560 19.40 24.12 18.36
CA ASP A 560 20.62 24.15 19.19
C ASP A 560 21.92 23.94 18.38
N ASP A 561 21.79 23.62 17.08
CA ASP A 561 22.88 23.23 16.19
C ASP A 561 23.81 22.15 16.78
N THR A 562 23.18 21.08 17.26
CA THR A 562 23.87 20.00 17.99
C THR A 562 24.97 19.35 17.13
N PRO A 563 26.13 18.96 17.71
CA PRO A 563 27.14 18.20 17.00
C PRO A 563 26.58 16.94 16.31
N LEU A 564 27.00 16.67 15.08
CA LEU A 564 26.49 15.56 14.29
C LEU A 564 26.73 14.21 14.98
N ALA A 565 27.86 14.07 15.67
CA ALA A 565 28.22 12.85 16.40
C ALA A 565 27.20 12.47 17.50
N ASP A 566 26.46 13.46 18.04
CA ASP A 566 25.46 13.24 19.07
C ASP A 566 24.08 12.91 18.47
N VAL A 567 23.78 13.43 17.27
CA VAL A 567 22.48 13.25 16.60
C VAL A 567 22.45 12.00 15.70
N LEU A 568 23.54 11.76 14.96
CA LEU A 568 23.71 10.66 14.00
C LEU A 568 25.00 9.88 14.29
N PRO A 569 25.14 9.27 15.48
CA PRO A 569 26.37 8.58 15.89
C PRO A 569 26.75 7.44 14.93
N THR A 570 25.78 6.73 14.36
CA THR A 570 26.08 5.62 13.42
C THR A 570 26.73 6.12 12.14
N VAL A 571 26.23 7.22 11.57
CA VAL A 571 26.82 7.84 10.36
C VAL A 571 28.21 8.39 10.68
N PHE A 572 28.36 9.09 11.80
CA PHE A 572 29.64 9.63 12.25
C PHE A 572 30.69 8.54 12.46
N GLN A 573 30.36 7.45 13.16
CA GLN A 573 31.29 6.34 13.42
C GLN A 573 31.76 5.65 12.13
N LYS A 574 30.91 5.61 11.10
CA LYS A 574 31.27 5.03 9.80
C LYS A 574 32.17 5.96 8.98
N TYR A 575 32.00 7.28 9.11
CA TYR A 575 32.76 8.29 8.35
C TYR A 575 33.37 9.39 9.24
N PRO A 576 34.20 9.04 10.25
CA PRO A 576 34.62 9.97 11.30
C PRO A 576 35.59 11.04 10.82
N VAL A 577 36.27 10.80 9.69
CA VAL A 577 37.16 11.79 9.06
C VAL A 577 36.34 12.81 8.26
N ARG A 578 35.34 12.34 7.51
CA ARG A 578 34.51 13.19 6.63
C ARG A 578 33.62 14.14 7.41
N TYR A 579 33.08 13.67 8.53
CA TYR A 579 32.15 14.43 9.36
C TYR A 579 32.75 14.87 10.70
N ARG A 580 34.09 14.99 10.75
CA ARG A 580 34.78 15.51 11.93
C ARG A 580 34.35 16.95 12.16
N ASP A 581 33.98 17.26 13.39
CA ASP A 581 33.56 18.61 13.84
C ASP A 581 32.30 19.16 13.15
N TYR A 582 31.57 18.34 12.38
CA TYR A 582 30.30 18.75 11.78
C TYR A 582 29.22 18.94 12.85
N THR A 583 28.45 20.00 12.68
CA THR A 583 27.16 20.20 13.34
C THR A 583 26.01 19.66 12.47
N LEU A 584 24.82 19.52 13.06
CA LEU A 584 23.64 19.10 12.33
C LEU A 584 23.25 20.11 11.23
N ARG A 585 23.31 21.43 11.50
CA ARG A 585 22.93 22.44 10.49
C ARG A 585 23.93 22.50 9.34
N GLU A 586 25.23 22.33 9.60
CA GLU A 586 26.23 22.31 8.54
C GLU A 586 25.97 21.18 7.55
N LEU A 587 25.68 19.96 8.04
CA LEU A 587 25.31 18.85 7.17
C LEU A 587 24.00 19.13 6.41
N CYS A 588 22.98 19.66 7.10
CA CYS A 588 21.71 20.02 6.49
C CYS A 588 21.91 21.04 5.35
N GLN A 589 22.69 22.09 5.59
CA GLN A 589 22.94 23.16 4.63
C GLN A 589 23.80 22.68 3.46
N GLU A 590 24.84 21.87 3.70
CA GLU A 590 25.68 21.30 2.63
C GLU A 590 24.84 20.45 1.66
N MET A 591 24.04 19.54 2.19
CA MET A 591 23.19 18.67 1.38
C MET A 591 22.06 19.46 0.69
N HIS A 592 21.49 20.46 1.35
CA HIS A 592 20.52 21.38 0.73
C HIS A 592 21.15 22.14 -0.44
N ASN A 593 22.32 22.75 -0.24
CA ASN A 593 23.04 23.50 -1.28
C ASN A 593 23.36 22.64 -2.50
N LEU A 594 23.69 21.36 -2.29
CA LEU A 594 23.92 20.41 -3.37
C LEU A 594 22.65 20.21 -4.21
N TYR A 595 21.49 19.99 -3.58
CA TYR A 595 20.23 19.85 -4.32
C TYR A 595 19.83 21.13 -5.05
N VAL A 596 20.12 22.30 -4.46
CA VAL A 596 19.91 23.61 -5.10
C VAL A 596 20.82 23.76 -6.31
N SER A 597 22.11 23.39 -6.23
CA SER A 597 23.06 23.61 -7.32
C SER A 597 22.75 22.82 -8.59
N PHE A 598 21.98 21.74 -8.47
CA PHE A 598 21.53 20.90 -9.59
C PHE A 598 20.06 21.13 -9.97
N ASP A 599 19.35 22.06 -9.31
CA ASP A 599 17.91 22.30 -9.50
C ASP A 599 17.09 20.99 -9.42
N VAL A 600 17.40 20.13 -8.45
CA VAL A 600 16.91 18.75 -8.39
C VAL A 600 15.37 18.67 -8.41
N LYS A 601 14.68 19.60 -7.76
CA LYS A 601 13.22 19.78 -7.77
C LYS A 601 12.68 19.91 -9.19
N ASP A 602 13.29 20.78 -9.99
CA ASP A 602 12.80 21.09 -11.33
C ASP A 602 13.14 19.95 -12.30
N LEU A 603 14.25 19.24 -12.07
CA LEU A 603 14.55 17.98 -12.75
C LEU A 603 13.51 16.90 -12.43
N GLN A 604 13.12 16.74 -11.16
CA GLN A 604 12.07 15.81 -10.74
C GLN A 604 10.74 16.10 -11.43
N LYS A 605 10.36 17.39 -11.54
CA LYS A 605 9.16 17.79 -12.30
C LYS A 605 9.30 17.45 -13.77
N ALA A 606 10.36 17.91 -14.42
CA ALA A 606 10.57 17.77 -15.86
C ALA A 606 10.58 16.30 -16.32
N MET A 607 11.15 15.36 -15.54
CA MET A 607 11.17 13.93 -15.88
C MET A 607 9.79 13.30 -16.11
N PHE A 608 8.71 13.91 -15.62
CA PHE A 608 7.35 13.41 -15.73
C PHE A 608 6.43 14.31 -16.56
N ARG A 609 6.97 15.34 -17.20
CA ARG A 609 6.24 16.23 -18.14
C ARG A 609 6.44 15.79 -19.57
N LYS A 610 5.36 15.82 -20.38
CA LYS A 610 5.33 15.36 -21.77
C LYS A 610 6.45 15.99 -22.62
N GLU A 611 6.73 17.27 -22.43
CA GLU A 611 7.76 18.02 -23.14
C GLU A 611 9.19 17.52 -22.89
N SER A 612 9.43 16.83 -21.79
CA SER A 612 10.75 16.40 -21.32
C SER A 612 10.86 14.88 -21.16
N LEU A 613 9.81 14.12 -21.51
CA LEU A 613 9.86 12.66 -21.54
C LEU A 613 10.95 12.19 -22.52
N PRO A 614 11.75 11.17 -22.15
CA PRO A 614 12.66 10.53 -23.09
C PRO A 614 11.94 10.06 -24.38
N HIS A 615 12.57 10.28 -25.53
CA HIS A 615 12.02 9.85 -26.81
C HIS A 615 12.03 8.32 -26.92
N VAL A 616 10.88 7.72 -27.26
CA VAL A 616 10.75 6.28 -27.50
C VAL A 616 11.30 5.95 -28.89
N ALA A 617 12.48 5.33 -28.96
CA ALA A 617 13.12 4.94 -30.22
C ALA A 617 12.89 3.48 -30.60
N MET A 618 12.60 2.63 -29.62
CA MET A 618 12.39 1.20 -29.80
C MET A 618 11.29 0.69 -28.87
N ASN A 619 10.54 -0.33 -29.30
CA ASN A 619 9.58 -0.99 -28.42
C ASN A 619 10.31 -1.63 -27.21
N PRO A 620 9.81 -1.51 -25.97
CA PRO A 620 10.48 -2.05 -24.79
C PRO A 620 10.74 -3.57 -24.83
N GLN A 621 9.88 -4.35 -25.49
CA GLN A 621 10.09 -5.79 -25.69
C GLN A 621 11.30 -6.08 -26.60
N ASP A 622 11.52 -5.25 -27.62
CA ASP A 622 12.63 -5.40 -28.56
C ASP A 622 13.95 -4.97 -27.88
N ALA A 623 13.94 -3.87 -27.12
CA ALA A 623 15.09 -3.42 -26.34
C ALA A 623 15.51 -4.49 -25.31
N ASN A 624 14.55 -5.08 -24.59
CA ASN A 624 14.80 -6.19 -23.69
C ASN A 624 15.33 -7.43 -24.44
N SER A 625 14.82 -7.73 -25.63
CA SER A 625 15.33 -8.85 -26.44
C SER A 625 16.79 -8.65 -26.85
N ALA A 626 17.18 -7.42 -27.22
CA ALA A 626 18.56 -7.06 -27.52
C ALA A 626 19.45 -7.15 -26.28
N PHE A 627 18.97 -6.68 -25.13
CA PHE A 627 19.66 -6.84 -23.84
C PHE A 627 19.98 -8.30 -23.53
N ILE A 628 18.98 -9.19 -23.61
CA ILE A 628 19.15 -10.62 -23.34
C ILE A 628 20.11 -11.30 -24.34
N ARG A 629 20.19 -10.81 -25.58
CA ARG A 629 21.14 -11.29 -26.59
C ARG A 629 22.58 -10.82 -26.36
N GLY A 630 22.80 -9.85 -25.48
CA GLY A 630 24.11 -9.21 -25.29
C GLY A 630 24.44 -8.17 -26.38
N ASP A 631 23.44 -7.70 -27.13
CA ASP A 631 23.55 -6.65 -28.14
C ASP A 631 23.60 -5.25 -27.50
N VAL A 632 24.33 -5.16 -26.39
CA VAL A 632 24.40 -3.99 -25.51
C VAL A 632 25.83 -3.71 -25.09
N GLU A 633 26.08 -2.46 -24.71
CA GLU A 633 27.31 -2.04 -24.06
C GLU A 633 26.98 -1.25 -22.79
N LEU A 634 27.87 -1.35 -21.80
CA LEU A 634 27.77 -0.62 -20.55
C LEU A 634 28.55 0.69 -20.71
N VAL A 635 27.87 1.83 -20.56
CA VAL A 635 28.46 3.16 -20.75
C VAL A 635 28.24 4.04 -19.52
N ARG A 636 29.11 5.03 -19.31
CA ARG A 636 28.90 6.04 -18.27
C ARG A 636 27.62 6.81 -18.55
N ILE A 637 26.84 7.12 -17.52
CA ILE A 637 25.60 7.90 -17.68
C ILE A 637 25.90 9.29 -18.26
N SER A 638 27.07 9.87 -18.00
CA SER A 638 27.53 11.11 -18.63
C SER A 638 27.70 11.01 -20.16
N GLU A 639 27.95 9.80 -20.67
CA GLU A 639 28.18 9.49 -22.09
C GLU A 639 26.97 8.80 -22.75
N ALA A 640 25.93 8.48 -21.98
CA ALA A 640 24.73 7.80 -22.48
C ALA A 640 23.82 8.70 -23.34
N GLY A 641 24.03 10.01 -23.35
CA GLY A 641 23.20 10.96 -24.09
C GLY A 641 23.05 10.59 -25.57
N GLY A 642 21.81 10.50 -26.06
CA GLY A 642 21.50 10.11 -27.43
C GLY A 642 21.51 8.59 -27.69
N ARG A 643 21.81 7.76 -26.69
CA ARG A 643 21.83 6.30 -26.78
C ARG A 643 20.52 5.68 -26.29
N ILE A 644 20.13 4.57 -26.90
CA ILE A 644 18.90 3.84 -26.53
C ILE A 644 19.18 3.02 -25.28
N ALA A 645 18.45 3.28 -24.20
CA ALA A 645 18.51 2.50 -22.97
C ALA A 645 18.06 1.06 -23.21
N ALA A 646 18.87 0.09 -22.77
CA ALA A 646 18.52 -1.33 -22.84
C ALA A 646 17.73 -1.80 -21.60
N GLU A 647 17.86 -1.06 -20.50
CA GLU A 647 17.20 -1.32 -19.23
C GLU A 647 16.48 -0.08 -18.71
N GLY A 648 15.60 -0.28 -17.74
CA GLY A 648 14.84 0.81 -17.14
C GLY A 648 15.60 1.43 -15.97
N ALA A 649 15.76 2.75 -15.97
CA ALA A 649 16.46 3.49 -14.91
C ALA A 649 15.47 4.01 -13.86
N LEU A 650 15.64 3.60 -12.61
CA LEU A 650 14.75 3.89 -11.49
C LEU A 650 15.55 4.43 -10.29
N PRO A 651 15.46 5.73 -9.99
CA PRO A 651 16.06 6.33 -8.81
C PRO A 651 15.06 6.45 -7.65
N TYR A 652 15.55 6.51 -6.41
CA TYR A 652 14.77 6.90 -5.24
C TYR A 652 15.30 8.20 -4.63
N PRO A 653 14.47 9.26 -4.55
CA PRO A 653 13.13 9.42 -5.16
C PRO A 653 13.13 9.48 -6.70
N PRO A 654 11.97 9.28 -7.38
CA PRO A 654 10.65 8.98 -6.79
C PRO A 654 10.32 7.49 -6.67
N GLY A 655 11.19 6.57 -7.09
CA GLY A 655 10.90 5.14 -7.08
C GLY A 655 10.06 4.65 -8.27
N VAL A 656 10.11 5.39 -9.38
CA VAL A 656 9.41 5.09 -10.65
C VAL A 656 10.43 5.17 -11.80
N LEU A 657 10.19 4.45 -12.89
CA LEU A 657 11.07 4.50 -14.06
C LEU A 657 11.10 5.90 -14.68
N CYS A 658 12.29 6.50 -14.72
CA CYS A 658 12.53 7.78 -15.38
C CYS A 658 12.92 7.57 -16.85
N VAL A 659 13.61 6.47 -17.14
CA VAL A 659 13.93 6.00 -18.50
C VAL A 659 13.42 4.56 -18.62
N VAL A 660 12.64 4.27 -19.65
CA VAL A 660 12.10 2.94 -19.96
C VAL A 660 12.98 2.28 -21.03
N PRO A 661 13.18 0.94 -21.03
CA PRO A 661 13.90 0.27 -22.12
C PRO A 661 13.35 0.68 -23.50
N GLY A 662 14.24 1.02 -24.43
CA GLY A 662 13.88 1.52 -25.75
C GLY A 662 13.73 3.05 -25.85
N GLU A 663 13.75 3.77 -24.73
CA GLU A 663 13.86 5.23 -24.70
C GLU A 663 15.31 5.71 -24.84
N ILE A 664 15.50 6.92 -25.35
CA ILE A 664 16.82 7.55 -25.50
C ILE A 664 17.22 8.31 -24.23
N TRP A 665 18.40 8.02 -23.70
CA TRP A 665 19.00 8.79 -22.60
C TRP A 665 19.24 10.24 -22.99
N GLY A 666 18.90 11.17 -22.08
CA GLY A 666 19.08 12.60 -22.30
C GLY A 666 18.31 13.47 -21.31
N GLY A 667 18.32 14.78 -21.56
CA GLY A 667 17.39 15.74 -20.96
C GLY A 667 17.40 15.78 -19.42
N ALA A 668 16.19 15.86 -18.84
CA ALA A 668 16.02 15.94 -17.39
C ALA A 668 16.46 14.65 -16.67
N ALA A 669 16.15 13.48 -17.23
CA ALA A 669 16.49 12.20 -16.63
C ALA A 669 18.01 12.03 -16.48
N GLN A 670 18.77 12.23 -17.55
CA GLN A 670 20.24 12.09 -17.48
C GLN A 670 20.85 13.07 -16.48
N ARG A 671 20.43 14.35 -16.49
CA ARG A 671 20.91 15.36 -15.54
C ARG A 671 20.58 15.01 -14.09
N TYR A 672 19.40 14.45 -13.84
CA TYR A 672 19.01 14.01 -12.50
C TYR A 672 19.93 12.91 -11.98
N PHE A 673 20.21 11.87 -12.78
CA PHE A 673 21.13 10.82 -12.39
C PHE A 673 22.56 11.33 -12.15
N LEU A 674 23.03 12.31 -12.92
CA LEU A 674 24.33 12.95 -12.69
C LEU A 674 24.35 13.75 -11.37
N ALA A 675 23.26 14.39 -10.99
CA ALA A 675 23.14 15.04 -9.68
C ALA A 675 23.18 14.00 -8.53
N LEU A 676 22.57 12.83 -8.73
CA LEU A 676 22.64 11.73 -7.75
C LEU A 676 24.05 11.14 -7.66
N GLU A 677 24.79 11.02 -8.77
CA GLU A 677 26.20 10.62 -8.79
C GLU A 677 27.05 11.53 -7.91
N GLU A 678 26.87 12.85 -8.04
CA GLU A 678 27.61 13.83 -7.23
C GLU A 678 27.28 13.67 -5.72
N GLY A 679 26.00 13.47 -5.39
CA GLY A 679 25.56 13.21 -4.02
C GLY A 679 26.17 11.95 -3.41
N ILE A 680 26.33 10.88 -4.18
CA ILE A 680 26.99 9.64 -3.72
C ILE A 680 28.42 9.91 -3.29
N ASN A 681 29.14 10.76 -4.02
CA ASN A 681 30.54 11.06 -3.76
C ASN A 681 30.73 12.07 -2.61
N LEU A 682 29.89 13.11 -2.53
CA LEU A 682 30.05 14.18 -1.54
C LEU A 682 29.46 13.87 -0.16
N LEU A 683 28.43 13.02 -0.10
CA LEU A 683 27.62 12.76 1.10
C LEU A 683 27.58 11.28 1.47
N PRO A 684 28.73 10.66 1.82
CA PRO A 684 28.80 9.25 2.14
C PRO A 684 27.93 8.89 3.35
N GLY A 685 27.05 7.90 3.20
CA GLY A 685 26.05 7.53 4.21
C GLY A 685 24.63 7.99 3.87
N PHE A 686 24.47 8.83 2.85
CA PHE A 686 23.18 9.34 2.37
C PHE A 686 22.94 9.00 0.88
N SER A 687 23.57 7.95 0.38
CA SER A 687 23.46 7.53 -1.02
C SER A 687 22.02 7.10 -1.37
N PRO A 688 21.45 7.60 -2.48
CA PRO A 688 20.12 7.19 -2.93
C PRO A 688 20.13 5.73 -3.40
N GLU A 689 18.96 5.08 -3.35
CA GLU A 689 18.79 3.78 -4.00
C GLU A 689 18.61 3.96 -5.51
N LEU A 690 19.38 3.21 -6.30
CA LEU A 690 19.34 3.24 -7.76
C LEU A 690 19.13 1.81 -8.30
N GLN A 691 18.26 1.64 -9.29
CA GLN A 691 18.04 0.38 -10.00
C GLN A 691 18.13 0.60 -11.52
N GLY A 692 18.66 -0.39 -12.23
CA GLY A 692 18.93 -0.31 -13.69
C GLY A 692 20.09 0.62 -14.07
N VAL A 693 20.84 1.07 -13.07
CA VAL A 693 22.08 1.84 -13.18
C VAL A 693 23.06 1.25 -12.17
N TYR A 694 24.34 1.21 -12.52
CA TYR A 694 25.39 0.52 -11.78
C TYR A 694 26.42 1.54 -11.30
N SER A 695 26.75 1.49 -10.01
CA SER A 695 27.83 2.31 -9.45
C SER A 695 29.15 1.54 -9.53
N GLU A 696 30.14 2.11 -10.21
CA GLU A 696 31.50 1.58 -10.25
C GLU A 696 32.51 2.63 -9.76
N THR A 697 33.48 2.19 -8.97
CA THR A 697 34.59 3.04 -8.56
C THR A 697 35.60 3.14 -9.71
N ASP A 698 35.88 4.34 -10.18
CA ASP A 698 36.95 4.57 -11.17
C ASP A 698 38.35 4.54 -10.53
N ALA A 699 39.38 4.70 -11.37
CA ALA A 699 40.78 4.64 -10.93
C ALA A 699 41.18 5.73 -9.92
N ASP A 700 40.43 6.84 -9.88
CA ASP A 700 40.64 7.96 -8.97
C ASP A 700 39.86 7.79 -7.65
N GLY A 701 39.13 6.68 -7.49
CA GLY A 701 38.32 6.41 -6.30
C GLY A 701 36.92 7.02 -6.33
N ILE A 702 36.49 7.60 -7.46
CA ILE A 702 35.20 8.28 -7.61
C ILE A 702 34.14 7.26 -8.03
N GLN A 703 32.98 7.28 -7.39
CA GLN A 703 31.82 6.51 -7.81
C GLN A 703 31.23 7.12 -9.08
N ARG A 704 31.12 6.31 -10.14
CA ARG A 704 30.54 6.68 -11.42
C ARG A 704 29.34 5.80 -11.72
N LEU A 705 28.30 6.39 -12.28
CA LEU A 705 27.09 5.68 -12.69
C LEU A 705 27.21 5.21 -14.13
N TYR A 706 26.83 3.96 -14.37
CA TYR A 706 26.81 3.31 -15.68
C TYR A 706 25.44 2.72 -15.99
N GLY A 707 25.07 2.66 -17.27
CA GLY A 707 23.83 2.02 -17.72
C GLY A 707 24.04 1.27 -19.02
N TYR A 708 23.30 0.18 -19.22
CA TYR A 708 23.33 -0.55 -20.49
C TYR A 708 22.56 0.20 -21.57
N VAL A 709 23.20 0.35 -22.72
CA VAL A 709 22.62 0.93 -23.94
C VAL A 709 22.77 -0.04 -25.11
N LEU A 710 21.93 0.10 -26.12
CA LEU A 710 22.06 -0.68 -27.36
C LEU A 710 23.35 -0.28 -28.11
N LYS A 711 24.03 -1.28 -28.67
CA LYS A 711 25.25 -1.10 -29.50
C LYS A 711 24.98 -0.32 -30.78
#